data_AF-A0A9P0X2I1-F1
#
_entry.id   AF-A0A9P0X2I1-F1
#
_cell.length_a   1.000
_cell.length_b   1.000
_cell.length_c   1.000
_cell.angle_alpha   90.00
_cell.angle_beta   90.00
_cell.angle_gamma   90.00
#
_symmetry.space_group_name_H-M   'P 1'
#
loop_
_entity.id
_entity.type
_entity.pdbx_description
1 polymer ?
#
loop_
_entity_poly.entity_id
_entity_poly.type
_entity_poly.pdbx_seq_one_letter_code
_entity_poly.pdbx_strand_id
1 'polypeptide(L)'
;MSSWTRELDEASILATKRGWWHVLLFYLLCGLAAIPTSFLVFSQVFTNATPGHWCAPPPELRFLDDELYRNLTVPEVDGIFDSCRAHSVDSREFFDYLERSQQVNTNESFQFNVSTSVITEGILAVRSNEAKKCENEWSFSTELYKRTLVTKYLLVCDADWLPRTSNALFWVGSIFGNLFFGWMSDRYGRRPTILLMILLQVPLSISTSFPGNYWIYVVLRIFCGLFFPALYQLPFILALELMPPAQRTNAGIVVGMLFASGMCLLALLAFVLRDWFYLSLATSLPFLLLFGYVFILPESPRWLVGRGRIADAEKVLIRIAKRNGITLPRGFLLELHKTIKEEDDLELSNGRIPKIRRTSLRDEYIERRISNMPSFKPDLRRIAEINEELNENSLLNTNDSKNDDGSESQTSNNENSIILQMHTLRRKSIQIVNRLISIEDDDFETHDERMDDQNSEGDCEASLLDIFRYPNIRKKFLILTFNWVAVGVAYNSLSYNTPNLGVDDYLAFFIGGAVELPSYFIAWRCIERYGRRWVFFSFATIGGIACVCCGLVPEDLPWVTVSLAMLGRLSAAACFAVFYVQIGELLPTVLRAQAMGASSFIAGVGLLACPYIVYLAVIFKALPLLIIGVLSIAAGFTSLFLPETLNQPLPQTLGDGELFGSDFKILSCVQEEE
;
A
#
# COMPACT_ATOMS: atom_id res chain seq x y z
N MET A 1 32.38 4.42 7.38
CA MET A 1 30.92 4.62 7.18
C MET A 1 30.23 3.73 8.18
N SER A 2 29.64 4.29 9.25
CA SER A 2 28.95 3.52 10.29
C SER A 2 27.52 3.20 9.81
N SER A 3 27.32 2.06 9.17
CA SER A 3 25.98 1.64 8.75
C SER A 3 25.25 1.08 9.98
N TRP A 4 24.18 1.74 10.41
CA TRP A 4 23.29 1.28 11.51
C TRP A 4 22.35 0.11 11.12
N THR A 5 22.64 -0.56 10.00
CA THR A 5 21.75 -1.56 9.38
C THR A 5 21.59 -2.80 10.26
N ARG A 6 22.69 -3.35 10.77
CA ARG A 6 22.73 -4.61 11.53
C ARG A 6 22.25 -4.38 12.97
N GLU A 7 22.67 -3.28 13.57
CA GLU A 7 22.37 -2.88 14.95
C GLU A 7 20.86 -2.76 15.18
N LEU A 8 20.14 -2.11 14.27
CA LEU A 8 18.70 -1.91 14.39
C LEU A 8 17.92 -3.22 14.20
N ASP A 9 18.39 -4.11 13.32
CA ASP A 9 17.81 -5.45 13.15
C ASP A 9 18.00 -6.27 14.43
N GLU A 10 19.20 -6.27 15.01
CA GLU A 10 19.47 -6.97 16.25
C GLU A 10 18.73 -6.38 17.46
N ALA A 11 18.64 -5.06 17.56
CA ALA A 11 17.88 -4.36 18.59
C ALA A 11 16.39 -4.69 18.51
N SER A 12 15.83 -4.78 17.29
CA SER A 12 14.44 -5.20 17.09
C SER A 12 14.19 -6.62 17.58
N ILE A 13 15.10 -7.56 17.30
CA ILE A 13 15.01 -8.96 17.76
C ILE A 13 15.09 -9.03 19.29
N LEU A 14 15.99 -8.26 19.91
CA LEU A 14 16.11 -8.19 21.37
C LEU A 14 14.82 -7.65 22.02
N ALA A 15 14.20 -6.62 21.42
CA ALA A 15 12.96 -6.03 21.92
C ALA A 15 11.72 -6.92 21.73
N THR A 16 11.76 -7.89 20.81
CA THR A 16 10.61 -8.74 20.44
C THR A 16 10.75 -10.21 20.81
N LYS A 17 11.89 -10.65 21.36
CA LYS A 17 12.25 -12.07 21.62
C LYS A 17 11.16 -12.94 22.27
N ARG A 18 10.38 -12.40 23.22
CA ARG A 18 9.50 -13.20 24.10
C ARG A 18 8.04 -12.74 24.19
N GLY A 19 7.66 -11.64 23.55
CA GLY A 19 6.34 -11.02 23.76
C GLY A 19 5.47 -10.97 22.52
N TRP A 20 4.14 -11.00 22.68
CA TRP A 20 3.17 -11.01 21.57
C TRP A 20 2.62 -9.61 21.25
N TRP A 21 2.97 -8.60 22.05
CA TRP A 21 2.41 -7.25 21.91
C TRP A 21 2.81 -6.57 20.60
N HIS A 22 4.02 -6.80 20.11
CA HIS A 22 4.47 -6.23 18.84
C HIS A 22 3.70 -6.84 17.65
N VAL A 23 3.34 -8.13 17.73
CA VAL A 23 2.50 -8.82 16.76
C VAL A 23 1.06 -8.27 16.81
N LEU A 24 0.48 -8.13 18.00
CA LEU A 24 -0.85 -7.54 18.16
C LEU A 24 -0.91 -6.08 17.69
N LEU A 25 0.11 -5.28 18.03
CA LEU A 25 0.26 -3.90 17.57
C LEU A 25 0.27 -3.84 16.05
N PHE A 26 0.94 -4.78 15.40
CA PHE A 26 0.99 -4.90 13.95
C PHE A 26 -0.36 -5.25 13.33
N TYR A 27 -1.05 -6.27 13.83
CA TYR A 27 -2.39 -6.62 13.33
C TYR A 27 -3.37 -5.46 13.50
N LEU A 28 -3.27 -4.72 14.60
CA LEU A 28 -4.10 -3.54 14.86
C LEU A 28 -3.76 -2.38 13.91
N LEU A 29 -2.46 -2.13 13.68
CA LEU A 29 -1.94 -1.10 12.76
C LEU A 29 -2.30 -1.37 11.29
N CYS A 30 -2.28 -2.63 10.88
CA CYS A 30 -2.55 -3.01 9.51
C CYS A 30 -4.05 -3.25 9.26
N GLY A 31 -4.75 -3.86 10.22
CA GLY A 31 -6.18 -4.17 10.13
C GLY A 31 -7.08 -2.95 10.09
N LEU A 32 -6.84 -1.99 11.00
CA LEU A 32 -7.66 -0.78 11.06
C LEU A 32 -7.44 0.12 9.83
N ALA A 33 -6.31 0.00 9.10
CA ALA A 33 -6.05 0.75 7.88
C ALA A 33 -6.48 0.03 6.60
N ALA A 34 -6.20 -1.28 6.47
CA ALA A 34 -6.45 -2.03 5.24
C ALA A 34 -7.95 -2.21 4.92
N ILE A 35 -8.78 -2.46 5.94
CA ILE A 35 -10.23 -2.66 5.72
C ILE A 35 -10.90 -1.36 5.23
N PRO A 36 -10.78 -0.20 5.92
CA PRO A 36 -11.40 1.03 5.43
C PRO A 36 -10.84 1.51 4.10
N THR A 37 -9.54 1.30 3.83
CA THR A 37 -8.95 1.67 2.53
C THR A 37 -9.52 0.82 1.38
N SER A 38 -9.83 -0.46 1.61
CA SER A 38 -10.54 -1.29 0.60
C SER A 38 -11.93 -0.72 0.28
N PHE A 39 -12.66 -0.23 1.29
CA PHE A 39 -13.97 0.41 1.11
C PHE A 39 -13.85 1.70 0.28
N LEU A 40 -12.82 2.49 0.54
CA LEU A 40 -12.62 3.77 -0.14
C LEU A 40 -12.46 3.62 -1.64
N VAL A 41 -11.69 2.62 -2.08
CA VAL A 41 -11.46 2.32 -3.50
C VAL A 41 -12.69 1.71 -4.15
N PHE A 42 -13.22 0.64 -3.56
CA PHE A 42 -14.19 -0.22 -4.25
C PHE A 42 -15.65 0.15 -4.00
N SER A 43 -15.97 1.03 -3.04
CA SER A 43 -17.35 1.51 -2.84
C SER A 43 -17.96 2.13 -4.10
N GLN A 44 -17.14 2.65 -5.01
CA GLN A 44 -17.58 3.21 -6.28
C GLN A 44 -18.19 2.16 -7.22
N VAL A 45 -17.77 0.89 -7.13
CA VAL A 45 -18.33 -0.20 -7.95
C VAL A 45 -19.84 -0.32 -7.71
N PHE A 46 -20.28 -0.17 -6.46
CA PHE A 46 -21.70 -0.27 -6.10
C PHE A 46 -22.43 1.08 -6.14
N THR A 47 -21.79 2.17 -5.72
CA THR A 47 -22.44 3.50 -5.69
C THR A 47 -22.66 4.10 -7.08
N ASN A 48 -21.75 3.82 -8.02
CA ASN A 48 -21.85 4.19 -9.43
C ASN A 48 -22.37 3.04 -10.31
N ALA A 49 -22.95 1.99 -9.73
CA ALA A 49 -23.53 0.89 -10.50
C ALA A 49 -24.69 1.40 -11.38
N THR A 50 -24.72 0.92 -12.62
CA THR A 50 -25.74 1.21 -13.63
C THR A 50 -26.78 0.08 -13.62
N PRO A 51 -27.93 0.23 -12.94
CA PRO A 51 -28.99 -0.78 -13.04
C PRO A 51 -29.55 -0.83 -14.47
N GLY A 52 -30.24 -1.93 -14.80
CA GLY A 52 -31.01 -2.02 -16.03
C GLY A 52 -31.98 -0.84 -16.14
N HIS A 53 -32.06 -0.21 -17.31
CA HIS A 53 -32.81 1.02 -17.51
C HIS A 53 -33.49 1.02 -18.87
N TRP A 54 -34.59 1.76 -18.97
CA TRP A 54 -35.36 1.95 -20.19
C TRP A 54 -36.06 3.33 -20.16
N CYS A 55 -36.60 3.76 -21.30
CA CYS A 55 -37.33 5.02 -21.37
C CYS A 55 -38.60 4.94 -20.48
N ALA A 56 -38.82 5.91 -19.60
CA ALA A 56 -40.04 5.99 -18.82
C ALA A 56 -41.24 6.37 -19.73
N PRO A 57 -42.45 5.92 -19.39
CA PRO A 57 -43.65 6.36 -20.09
C PRO A 57 -43.85 7.88 -19.94
N PRO A 58 -44.46 8.53 -20.96
CA PRO A 58 -44.93 9.91 -20.85
C PRO A 58 -45.74 10.13 -19.56
N PRO A 59 -45.75 11.36 -18.99
CA PRO A 59 -46.45 11.65 -17.74
C PRO A 59 -47.91 11.18 -17.72
N GLU A 60 -48.59 11.24 -18.87
CA GLU A 60 -49.98 10.84 -19.02
C GLU A 60 -50.19 9.32 -19.00
N LEU A 61 -49.14 8.54 -19.28
CA LEU A 61 -49.15 7.07 -19.37
C LEU A 61 -48.53 6.37 -18.16
N ARG A 62 -48.13 7.11 -17.11
CA ARG A 62 -47.52 6.56 -15.87
C ARG A 62 -48.42 5.64 -15.05
N PHE A 63 -49.71 5.56 -15.39
CA PHE A 63 -50.64 4.62 -14.75
C PHE A 63 -50.47 3.18 -15.27
N LEU A 64 -49.80 3.00 -16.42
CA LEU A 64 -49.49 1.70 -16.97
C LEU A 64 -48.38 1.03 -16.17
N ASP A 65 -48.42 -0.30 -16.13
CA ASP A 65 -47.33 -1.08 -15.55
C ASP A 65 -46.05 -0.93 -16.38
N ASP A 66 -44.93 -0.66 -15.69
CA ASP A 66 -43.65 -0.34 -16.33
C ASP A 66 -43.12 -1.51 -17.16
N GLU A 67 -43.36 -2.75 -16.71
CA GLU A 67 -42.94 -3.97 -17.41
C GLU A 67 -43.75 -4.19 -18.71
N LEU A 68 -45.07 -3.96 -18.65
CA LEU A 68 -45.93 -4.02 -19.83
C LEU A 68 -45.54 -2.94 -20.85
N TYR A 69 -45.32 -1.71 -20.40
CA TYR A 69 -44.91 -0.62 -21.27
C TYR A 69 -43.56 -0.88 -21.93
N ARG A 70 -42.58 -1.40 -21.17
CA ARG A 70 -41.26 -1.79 -21.67
C ARG A 70 -41.37 -2.81 -22.80
N ASN A 71 -42.14 -3.89 -22.62
CA ASN A 71 -42.29 -4.95 -23.62
C ASN A 71 -42.91 -4.46 -24.94
N LEU A 72 -43.69 -3.38 -24.91
CA LEU A 72 -44.37 -2.86 -26.10
C LEU A 72 -43.60 -1.77 -26.83
N THR A 73 -42.73 -1.04 -26.12
CA THR A 73 -42.07 0.16 -26.65
C THR A 73 -40.57 0.01 -26.84
N VAL A 74 -39.91 -0.91 -26.15
CA VAL A 74 -38.46 -1.10 -26.26
C VAL A 74 -38.15 -2.17 -27.30
N PRO A 75 -37.29 -1.90 -28.29
CA PRO A 75 -36.93 -2.90 -29.28
C PRO A 75 -36.07 -4.02 -28.67
N GLU A 76 -36.30 -5.24 -29.12
CA GLU A 76 -35.57 -6.44 -28.70
C GLU A 76 -34.63 -6.89 -29.83
N VAL A 77 -33.33 -7.02 -29.52
CA VAL A 77 -32.30 -7.50 -30.45
C VAL A 77 -31.64 -8.73 -29.83
N ASP A 78 -31.70 -9.88 -30.52
CA ASP A 78 -31.13 -11.16 -30.06
C ASP A 78 -31.57 -11.60 -28.66
N GLY A 79 -32.82 -11.32 -28.27
CA GLY A 79 -33.37 -11.66 -26.95
C GLY A 79 -33.01 -10.68 -25.83
N ILE A 80 -32.41 -9.54 -26.17
CA ILE A 80 -32.00 -8.50 -25.22
C ILE A 80 -32.68 -7.18 -25.62
N PHE A 81 -33.40 -6.58 -24.67
CA PHE A 81 -34.00 -5.26 -24.84
C PHE A 81 -32.92 -4.17 -24.95
N ASP A 82 -33.08 -3.23 -25.89
CA ASP A 82 -32.23 -2.03 -25.98
C ASP A 82 -32.45 -1.12 -24.76
N SER A 83 -31.38 -0.67 -24.12
CA SER A 83 -31.48 0.16 -22.91
C SER A 83 -31.69 1.66 -23.22
N CYS A 84 -31.36 2.11 -24.44
CA CYS A 84 -31.22 3.55 -24.74
C CYS A 84 -32.18 4.08 -25.81
N ARG A 85 -32.97 3.21 -26.43
CA ARG A 85 -33.91 3.56 -27.50
C ARG A 85 -35.28 2.97 -27.22
N ALA A 86 -36.32 3.70 -27.60
CA ALA A 86 -37.68 3.20 -27.59
C ALA A 86 -38.50 3.79 -28.75
N HIS A 87 -39.58 3.09 -29.09
CA HIS A 87 -40.63 3.57 -29.96
C HIS A 87 -41.44 4.65 -29.22
N SER A 88 -41.56 5.83 -29.82
CA SER A 88 -42.34 6.92 -29.24
C SER A 88 -43.83 6.63 -29.39
N VAL A 89 -44.61 6.87 -28.33
CA VAL A 89 -46.07 6.76 -28.33
C VAL A 89 -46.64 8.16 -28.13
N ASP A 90 -47.52 8.61 -29.03
CA ASP A 90 -48.27 9.85 -28.81
C ASP A 90 -49.43 9.57 -27.85
N SER A 91 -49.33 10.13 -26.64
CA SER A 91 -50.36 9.99 -25.60
C SER A 91 -51.75 10.41 -26.11
N ARG A 92 -51.85 11.41 -27.00
CA ARG A 92 -53.15 11.91 -27.49
C ARG A 92 -53.82 10.91 -28.42
N GLU A 93 -53.08 10.41 -29.40
CA GLU A 93 -53.60 9.40 -30.34
C GLU A 93 -53.97 8.11 -29.60
N PHE A 94 -53.24 7.77 -28.55
CA PHE A 94 -53.56 6.62 -27.71
C PHE A 94 -54.88 6.80 -26.95
N PHE A 95 -55.12 7.96 -26.32
CA PHE A 95 -56.41 8.21 -25.65
C PHE A 95 -57.57 8.31 -26.64
N ASP A 96 -57.36 8.89 -27.83
CA ASP A 96 -58.35 8.91 -28.92
C ASP A 96 -58.71 7.48 -29.37
N TYR A 97 -57.72 6.58 -29.43
CA TYR A 97 -57.96 5.16 -29.73
C TYR A 97 -58.81 4.50 -28.63
N LEU A 98 -58.48 4.73 -27.36
CA LEU A 98 -59.23 4.17 -26.23
C LEU A 98 -60.68 4.67 -26.20
N GLU A 99 -60.92 5.96 -26.48
CA GLU A 99 -62.26 6.53 -26.57
C GLU A 99 -63.08 5.89 -27.71
N ARG A 100 -62.47 5.66 -28.88
CA ARG A 100 -63.12 5.00 -30.02
C ARG A 100 -63.41 3.52 -29.79
N SER A 101 -62.63 2.84 -28.94
CA SER A 101 -62.73 1.40 -28.68
C SER A 101 -63.87 0.98 -27.72
N GLN A 102 -64.76 1.91 -27.31
CA GLN A 102 -65.95 1.67 -26.47
C GLN A 102 -65.67 1.12 -25.05
N GLN A 103 -64.72 1.67 -24.29
CA GLN A 103 -64.54 1.32 -22.86
C GLN A 103 -64.20 2.49 -21.91
N VAL A 104 -64.74 3.70 -22.11
CA VAL A 104 -64.55 4.81 -21.15
C VAL A 104 -65.87 5.46 -20.77
N ASN A 105 -66.39 5.15 -19.58
CA ASN A 105 -67.44 5.96 -18.94
C ASN A 105 -66.77 7.15 -18.25
N THR A 106 -66.75 8.29 -18.93
CA THR A 106 -66.31 9.57 -18.34
C THR A 106 -67.38 10.07 -17.39
N ASN A 107 -67.31 9.71 -16.11
CA ASN A 107 -67.86 10.49 -14.99
C ASN A 107 -67.24 9.99 -13.68
N GLU A 108 -66.43 10.87 -13.07
CA GLU A 108 -65.90 10.82 -11.70
C GLU A 108 -64.81 9.79 -11.38
N SER A 109 -63.61 10.32 -11.12
CA SER A 109 -62.37 9.66 -10.68
C SER A 109 -61.71 8.70 -11.70
N PHE A 110 -60.49 9.06 -12.06
CA PHE A 110 -59.56 8.39 -12.98
C PHE A 110 -59.23 6.95 -12.49
N GLN A 111 -60.10 5.97 -12.74
CA GLN A 111 -59.75 4.55 -12.68
C GLN A 111 -60.11 3.88 -14.01
N PHE A 112 -59.10 3.70 -14.86
CA PHE A 112 -59.19 2.91 -16.08
C PHE A 112 -59.37 1.44 -15.73
N ASN A 113 -60.59 0.93 -15.80
CA ASN A 113 -60.86 -0.51 -15.76
C ASN A 113 -60.84 -1.07 -17.20
N VAL A 114 -59.69 -0.90 -17.87
CA VAL A 114 -59.47 -1.31 -19.26
C VAL A 114 -58.69 -2.63 -19.28
N SER A 115 -59.13 -3.58 -20.11
CA SER A 115 -58.40 -4.85 -20.27
C SER A 115 -57.00 -4.64 -20.88
N THR A 116 -56.03 -5.42 -20.41
CA THR A 116 -54.63 -5.35 -20.88
C THR A 116 -54.46 -5.59 -22.39
N SER A 117 -55.37 -6.35 -23.01
CA SER A 117 -55.37 -6.58 -24.47
C SER A 117 -55.69 -5.32 -25.26
N VAL A 118 -56.67 -4.52 -24.83
CA VAL A 118 -57.05 -3.26 -25.50
C VAL A 118 -55.94 -2.22 -25.39
N ILE A 119 -55.30 -2.14 -24.22
CA ILE A 119 -54.13 -1.27 -23.99
C ILE A 119 -52.99 -1.67 -24.92
N THR A 120 -52.71 -2.98 -25.03
CA THR A 120 -51.64 -3.51 -25.87
C THR A 120 -51.88 -3.18 -27.35
N GLU A 121 -53.08 -3.43 -27.86
CA GLU A 121 -53.44 -3.10 -29.24
C GLU A 121 -53.37 -1.60 -29.52
N GLY A 122 -53.85 -0.77 -28.59
CA GLY A 122 -53.78 0.69 -28.72
C GLY A 122 -52.35 1.23 -28.78
N ILE A 123 -51.46 0.73 -27.93
CA ILE A 123 -50.04 1.13 -27.94
C ILE A 123 -49.38 0.67 -29.24
N LEU A 124 -49.64 -0.56 -29.68
CA LEU A 124 -49.06 -1.09 -30.92
C LEU A 124 -49.57 -0.36 -32.19
N ALA A 125 -50.79 0.16 -32.16
CA ALA A 125 -51.37 0.94 -33.25
C ALA A 125 -50.79 2.36 -33.37
N VAL A 126 -50.42 2.97 -32.25
CA VAL A 126 -49.99 4.38 -32.17
C VAL A 126 -48.46 4.52 -32.11
N ARG A 127 -47.72 3.49 -31.69
CA ARG A 127 -46.26 3.57 -31.56
C ARG A 127 -45.58 3.86 -32.91
N SER A 128 -44.47 4.60 -32.86
CA SER A 128 -43.65 4.84 -34.04
C SER A 128 -43.00 3.55 -34.56
N ASN A 129 -42.86 3.43 -35.88
CA ASN A 129 -42.15 2.29 -36.49
C ASN A 129 -40.63 2.33 -36.23
N GLU A 130 -40.05 3.52 -36.08
CA GLU A 130 -38.64 3.70 -35.79
C GLU A 130 -38.44 3.96 -34.29
N ALA A 131 -37.42 3.32 -33.71
CA ALA A 131 -36.98 3.57 -32.35
C ALA A 131 -36.08 4.82 -32.30
N LYS A 132 -36.45 5.79 -31.46
CA LYS A 132 -35.70 7.04 -31.23
C LYS A 132 -34.99 6.98 -29.88
N LYS A 133 -34.05 7.90 -29.67
CA LYS A 133 -33.44 8.11 -28.34
C LYS A 133 -34.51 8.52 -27.34
N CYS A 134 -34.40 8.08 -26.09
CA CYS A 134 -35.32 8.50 -25.03
C CYS A 134 -35.25 10.02 -24.83
N GLU A 135 -36.37 10.73 -25.03
CA GLU A 135 -36.50 12.16 -24.73
C GLU A 135 -37.16 12.41 -23.36
N ASN A 136 -37.83 11.39 -22.81
CA ASN A 136 -38.51 11.43 -21.51
C ASN A 136 -37.59 11.02 -20.35
N GLU A 137 -38.11 11.04 -19.12
CA GLU A 137 -37.43 10.51 -17.92
C GLU A 137 -37.05 9.02 -18.08
N TRP A 138 -36.24 8.50 -17.15
CA TRP A 138 -35.75 7.12 -17.16
C TRP A 138 -36.42 6.28 -16.08
N SER A 139 -36.84 5.07 -16.44
CA SER A 139 -37.23 4.03 -15.48
C SER A 139 -36.05 3.07 -15.26
N PHE A 140 -35.81 2.71 -14.01
CA PHE A 140 -34.68 1.86 -13.60
C PHE A 140 -35.20 0.61 -12.88
N SER A 141 -34.60 -0.54 -13.17
CA SER A 141 -34.85 -1.78 -12.44
C SER A 141 -34.42 -1.65 -10.99
N THR A 142 -35.29 -2.09 -10.08
CA THR A 142 -35.06 -2.09 -8.62
C THR A 142 -34.75 -3.49 -8.07
N GLU A 143 -34.46 -4.46 -8.93
CA GLU A 143 -34.16 -5.85 -8.52
C GLU A 143 -32.86 -5.96 -7.73
N LEU A 144 -31.77 -5.37 -8.24
CA LEU A 144 -30.44 -5.39 -7.63
C LEU A 144 -30.21 -4.16 -6.74
N TYR A 145 -30.49 -2.95 -7.24
CA TYR A 145 -30.23 -1.70 -6.53
C TYR A 145 -31.52 -0.93 -6.25
N LYS A 146 -31.65 -0.29 -5.08
CA LYS A 146 -32.80 0.60 -4.81
C LYS A 146 -32.58 1.99 -5.41
N ARG A 147 -31.42 2.59 -5.09
CA ARG A 147 -30.99 3.88 -5.64
C ARG A 147 -29.47 3.90 -5.75
N THR A 148 -28.97 4.39 -6.88
CA THR A 148 -27.53 4.63 -7.13
C THR A 148 -27.28 6.10 -7.47
N LEU A 149 -26.01 6.51 -7.56
CA LEU A 149 -25.68 7.86 -8.05
C LEU A 149 -26.10 8.04 -9.51
N VAL A 150 -26.05 6.95 -10.29
CA VAL A 150 -26.52 6.92 -11.68
C VAL A 150 -28.02 7.18 -11.74
N THR A 151 -28.82 6.52 -10.90
CA THR A 151 -30.29 6.73 -10.90
C THR A 151 -30.66 8.12 -10.39
N LYS A 152 -29.91 8.69 -9.44
CA LYS A 152 -30.16 10.03 -8.88
C LYS A 152 -29.88 11.16 -9.87
N TYR A 153 -28.79 11.05 -10.64
CA TYR A 153 -28.34 12.08 -11.57
C TYR A 153 -28.58 11.74 -13.05
N LEU A 154 -29.33 10.67 -13.33
CA LEU A 154 -29.71 10.21 -14.68
C LEU A 154 -28.51 10.03 -15.63
N LEU A 155 -27.48 9.32 -15.16
CA LEU A 155 -26.19 9.19 -15.85
C LEU A 155 -26.13 7.97 -16.78
N VAL A 156 -27.07 7.87 -17.72
CA VAL A 156 -27.16 6.75 -18.67
C VAL A 156 -27.03 7.19 -20.13
N CYS A 157 -26.76 6.24 -21.03
CA CYS A 157 -26.66 6.44 -22.48
C CYS A 157 -25.67 7.56 -22.87
N ASP A 158 -26.14 8.74 -23.28
CA ASP A 158 -25.27 9.86 -23.67
C ASP A 158 -24.36 10.34 -22.50
N ALA A 159 -24.76 10.07 -21.26
CA ALA A 159 -24.04 10.40 -20.03
C ALA A 159 -23.28 9.21 -19.39
N ASP A 160 -23.28 8.03 -20.00
CA ASP A 160 -22.70 6.80 -19.44
C ASP A 160 -21.18 6.85 -19.23
N TRP A 161 -20.49 7.78 -19.89
CA TRP A 161 -19.06 8.01 -19.68
C TRP A 161 -18.73 8.63 -18.31
N LEU A 162 -19.67 9.36 -17.69
CA LEU A 162 -19.45 10.09 -16.43
C LEU A 162 -19.09 9.17 -15.24
N PRO A 163 -19.85 8.10 -14.94
CA PRO A 163 -19.47 7.11 -13.93
C PRO A 163 -18.06 6.53 -14.11
N ARG A 164 -17.70 6.16 -15.35
CA ARG A 164 -16.37 5.63 -15.66
C ARG A 164 -15.26 6.66 -15.46
N THR A 165 -15.49 7.88 -15.91
CA THR A 165 -14.54 8.98 -15.71
C THR A 165 -14.40 9.35 -14.24
N SER A 166 -15.47 9.30 -13.44
CA SER A 166 -15.40 9.47 -11.98
C SER A 166 -14.44 8.45 -11.34
N ASN A 167 -14.56 7.17 -11.72
CA ASN A 167 -13.68 6.11 -11.21
C ASN A 167 -12.22 6.35 -11.62
N ALA A 168 -11.97 6.83 -12.85
CA ALA A 168 -10.62 7.17 -13.31
C ALA A 168 -10.04 8.39 -12.57
N LEU A 169 -10.87 9.42 -12.32
CA LEU A 169 -10.47 10.64 -11.63
C LEU A 169 -10.09 10.40 -10.16
N PHE A 170 -10.65 9.38 -9.51
CA PHE A 170 -10.18 8.95 -8.18
C PHE A 170 -8.66 8.66 -8.18
N TRP A 171 -8.16 7.97 -9.22
CA TRP A 171 -6.74 7.65 -9.34
C TRP A 171 -5.86 8.86 -9.68
N VAL A 172 -6.43 9.94 -10.24
CA VAL A 172 -5.71 11.22 -10.41
C VAL A 172 -5.32 11.79 -9.06
N GLY A 173 -6.20 11.74 -8.06
CA GLY A 173 -5.85 12.12 -6.69
C GLY A 173 -4.70 11.28 -6.15
N SER A 174 -4.79 9.96 -6.33
CA SER A 174 -3.77 9.00 -5.86
C SER A 174 -2.37 9.25 -6.42
N ILE A 175 -2.26 9.67 -7.69
CA ILE A 175 -0.98 10.01 -8.34
C ILE A 175 -0.21 11.05 -7.52
N PHE A 176 -0.85 12.18 -7.20
CA PHE A 176 -0.19 13.27 -6.48
C PHE A 176 -0.03 12.97 -4.99
N GLY A 177 -1.01 12.30 -4.39
CA GLY A 177 -1.06 12.06 -2.96
C GLY A 177 0.05 11.16 -2.46
N ASN A 178 0.34 10.06 -3.17
CA ASN A 178 1.36 9.12 -2.70
C ASN A 178 2.77 9.70 -2.73
N LEU A 179 3.09 10.53 -3.74
CA LEU A 179 4.35 11.23 -3.80
C LEU A 179 4.46 12.29 -2.69
N PHE A 180 3.40 13.08 -2.49
CA PHE A 180 3.37 14.13 -1.47
C PHE A 180 3.49 13.57 -0.04
N PHE A 181 2.66 12.58 0.31
CA PHE A 181 2.68 11.99 1.64
C PHE A 181 3.90 11.08 1.85
N GLY A 182 4.48 10.50 0.80
CA GLY A 182 5.77 9.82 0.86
C GLY A 182 6.90 10.79 1.26
N TRP A 183 7.00 11.94 0.58
CA TRP A 183 7.92 13.01 0.95
C TRP A 183 7.68 13.53 2.37
N MET A 184 6.43 13.78 2.72
CA MET A 184 6.05 14.24 4.06
C MET A 184 6.46 13.24 5.15
N SER A 185 6.26 11.94 4.90
CA SER A 185 6.62 10.88 5.84
C SER A 185 8.13 10.77 6.06
N ASP A 186 8.92 10.99 5.02
CA ASP A 186 10.38 11.01 5.11
C ASP A 186 10.92 12.26 5.79
N ARG A 187 10.30 13.42 5.56
CA ARG A 187 10.75 14.67 6.18
C ARG A 187 10.33 14.79 7.65
N TYR A 188 9.07 14.54 7.96
CA TYR A 188 8.47 14.86 9.27
C TYR A 188 8.28 13.64 10.19
N GLY A 189 8.43 12.42 9.66
CA GLY A 189 8.20 11.18 10.41
C GLY A 189 6.93 10.46 9.96
N ARG A 190 6.83 9.18 10.32
CA ARG A 190 5.77 8.26 9.85
C ARG A 190 4.50 8.52 10.64
N ARG A 191 4.62 8.64 11.96
CA ARG A 191 3.50 8.89 12.87
C ARG A 191 2.74 10.19 12.56
N PRO A 192 3.36 11.39 12.52
CA PRO A 192 2.62 12.64 12.30
C PRO A 192 1.94 12.68 10.92
N THR A 193 2.58 12.09 9.90
CA THR A 193 2.03 12.02 8.55
C THR A 193 0.77 11.15 8.51
N ILE A 194 0.80 9.97 9.12
CA ILE A 194 -0.37 9.08 9.20
C ILE A 194 -1.54 9.76 9.93
N LEU A 195 -1.26 10.41 11.06
CA LEU A 195 -2.30 11.09 11.84
C LEU A 195 -2.92 12.28 11.09
N LEU A 196 -2.12 13.07 10.38
CA LEU A 196 -2.63 14.15 9.55
C LEU A 196 -3.53 13.62 8.41
N MET A 197 -3.11 12.56 7.72
CA MET A 197 -3.92 11.96 6.66
C MET A 197 -5.27 11.48 7.19
N ILE A 198 -5.30 10.82 8.37
CA ILE A 198 -6.55 10.37 9.00
C ILE A 198 -7.45 11.56 9.34
N LEU A 199 -6.89 12.63 9.92
CA LEU A 199 -7.61 13.84 10.29
C LEU A 199 -8.30 14.50 9.08
N LEU A 200 -7.63 14.50 7.92
CA LEU A 200 -8.15 15.10 6.68
C LEU A 200 -9.10 14.16 5.92
N GLN A 201 -8.81 12.85 5.89
CA GLN A 201 -9.55 11.87 5.10
C GLN A 201 -10.95 11.60 5.64
N VAL A 202 -11.12 11.51 6.96
CA VAL A 202 -12.40 11.19 7.60
C VAL A 202 -13.52 12.18 7.21
N PRO A 203 -13.35 13.52 7.42
CA PRO A 203 -14.39 14.47 7.06
C PRO A 203 -14.68 14.47 5.55
N LEU A 204 -13.62 14.38 4.71
CA LEU A 204 -13.78 14.30 3.26
C LEU A 204 -14.62 13.08 2.84
N SER A 205 -14.35 11.91 3.43
CA SER A 205 -15.11 10.69 3.15
C SER A 205 -16.59 10.85 3.53
N ILE A 206 -16.89 11.39 4.72
CA ILE A 206 -18.27 11.62 5.16
C ILE A 206 -18.98 12.61 4.22
N SER A 207 -18.30 13.68 3.80
CA SER A 207 -18.84 14.66 2.85
C SER A 207 -19.24 14.05 1.50
N THR A 208 -18.60 12.96 1.06
CA THR A 208 -19.01 12.26 -0.19
C THR A 208 -20.42 11.67 -0.13
N SER A 209 -20.99 11.50 1.07
CA SER A 209 -22.37 11.01 1.25
C SER A 209 -23.41 12.09 0.98
N PHE A 210 -23.04 13.38 0.98
CA PHE A 210 -23.94 14.52 0.82
C PHE A 210 -23.60 15.38 -0.40
N PRO A 211 -23.49 14.82 -1.62
CA PRO A 211 -23.18 15.63 -2.79
C PRO A 211 -24.41 16.44 -3.21
N GLY A 212 -24.24 17.76 -3.35
CA GLY A 212 -25.26 18.63 -3.96
C GLY A 212 -25.40 18.40 -5.46
N ASN A 213 -24.30 18.11 -6.14
CA ASN A 213 -24.23 17.81 -7.57
C ASN A 213 -23.22 16.67 -7.80
N TYR A 214 -23.36 15.96 -8.91
CA TYR A 214 -22.44 14.91 -9.34
C TYR A 214 -20.98 15.42 -9.46
N TRP A 215 -20.77 16.63 -9.98
CA TRP A 215 -19.41 17.19 -10.06
C TRP A 215 -18.77 17.44 -8.69
N ILE A 216 -19.55 17.83 -7.69
CA ILE A 216 -19.06 17.97 -6.30
C ILE A 216 -18.68 16.59 -5.75
N TYR A 217 -19.48 15.56 -6.04
CA TYR A 217 -19.13 14.18 -5.70
C TYR A 217 -17.78 13.77 -6.32
N VAL A 218 -17.59 14.02 -7.63
CA VAL A 218 -16.34 13.71 -8.34
C VAL A 218 -15.14 14.43 -7.70
N VAL A 219 -15.27 15.73 -7.40
CA VAL A 219 -14.20 16.51 -6.76
C VAL A 219 -13.86 15.96 -5.38
N LEU A 220 -14.86 15.69 -4.53
CA LEU A 220 -14.64 15.09 -3.21
C LEU A 220 -13.97 13.71 -3.31
N ARG A 221 -14.31 12.93 -4.34
CA ARG A 221 -13.67 11.64 -4.62
C ARG A 221 -12.21 11.78 -5.07
N ILE A 222 -11.86 12.79 -5.87
CA ILE A 222 -10.45 13.09 -6.21
C ILE A 222 -9.66 13.38 -4.93
N PHE A 223 -10.20 14.21 -4.03
CA PHE A 223 -9.56 14.50 -2.76
C PHE A 223 -9.44 13.26 -1.87
N CYS A 224 -10.45 12.39 -1.80
CA CYS A 224 -10.34 11.11 -1.12
C CYS A 224 -9.27 10.19 -1.74
N GLY A 225 -9.15 10.21 -3.07
CA GLY A 225 -8.14 9.48 -3.82
C GLY A 225 -6.71 9.88 -3.47
N LEU A 226 -6.49 11.14 -3.07
CA LEU A 226 -5.20 11.64 -2.58
C LEU A 226 -4.65 10.82 -1.41
N PHE A 227 -5.51 10.37 -0.51
CA PHE A 227 -5.07 9.70 0.72
C PHE A 227 -4.97 8.19 0.59
N PHE A 228 -5.72 7.58 -0.34
CA PHE A 228 -5.88 6.12 -0.41
C PHE A 228 -4.54 5.34 -0.46
N PRO A 229 -3.64 5.57 -1.44
CA PRO A 229 -2.44 4.74 -1.54
C PRO A 229 -1.49 4.97 -0.35
N ALA A 230 -1.39 6.21 0.12
CA ALA A 230 -0.50 6.59 1.20
C ALA A 230 -0.97 6.03 2.56
N LEU A 231 -2.28 6.03 2.82
CA LEU A 231 -2.89 5.45 4.02
C LEU A 231 -2.75 3.93 4.08
N TYR A 232 -2.65 3.25 2.92
CA TYR A 232 -2.36 1.83 2.86
C TYR A 232 -0.85 1.54 3.03
N GLN A 233 0.01 2.32 2.37
CA GLN A 233 1.45 2.09 2.31
C GLN A 233 2.21 2.49 3.58
N LEU A 234 1.90 3.65 4.17
CA LEU A 234 2.68 4.18 5.30
C LEU A 234 2.57 3.33 6.57
N PRO A 235 1.38 2.81 6.96
CA PRO A 235 1.30 1.85 8.06
C PRO A 235 2.07 0.56 7.79
N PHE A 236 2.09 0.09 6.53
CA PHE A 236 2.89 -1.08 6.13
C PHE A 236 4.40 -0.81 6.23
N ILE A 237 4.89 0.34 5.78
CA ILE A 237 6.30 0.73 5.92
C ILE A 237 6.67 0.81 7.40
N LEU A 238 5.82 1.44 8.22
CA LEU A 238 6.06 1.51 9.67
C LEU A 238 6.10 0.12 10.31
N ALA A 239 5.19 -0.77 9.91
CA ALA A 239 5.21 -2.18 10.34
C ALA A 239 6.52 -2.88 9.98
N LEU A 240 6.99 -2.75 8.73
CA LEU A 240 8.26 -3.33 8.29
C LEU A 240 9.47 -2.79 9.07
N GLU A 241 9.46 -1.49 9.40
CA GLU A 241 10.54 -0.85 10.14
C GLU A 241 10.59 -1.28 11.62
N LEU A 242 9.44 -1.67 12.19
CA LEU A 242 9.28 -2.17 13.57
C LEU A 242 9.55 -3.68 13.72
N MET A 243 9.33 -4.47 12.66
CA MET A 243 9.38 -5.93 12.73
C MET A 243 10.81 -6.50 12.63
N PRO A 244 11.09 -7.62 13.34
CA PRO A 244 12.34 -8.34 13.16
C PRO A 244 12.40 -8.98 11.75
N PRO A 245 13.60 -9.17 11.18
CA PRO A 245 13.80 -9.67 9.81
C PRO A 245 12.96 -10.90 9.44
N ALA A 246 12.94 -11.92 10.30
CA ALA A 246 12.22 -13.17 10.05
C ALA A 246 10.69 -13.00 9.95
N GLN A 247 10.12 -11.98 10.61
CA GLN A 247 8.67 -11.77 10.66
C GLN A 247 8.19 -10.71 9.65
N ARG A 248 9.08 -10.09 8.87
CA ARG A 248 8.72 -9.09 7.85
C ARG A 248 7.78 -9.65 6.80
N THR A 249 7.93 -10.94 6.45
CA THR A 249 7.05 -11.65 5.52
C THR A 249 5.58 -11.56 5.96
N ASN A 250 5.32 -11.78 7.25
CA ASN A 250 3.98 -11.74 7.83
C ASN A 250 3.33 -10.36 7.62
N ALA A 251 4.13 -9.30 7.54
CA ALA A 251 3.62 -7.95 7.39
C ALA A 251 2.84 -7.76 6.07
N GLY A 252 3.41 -8.19 4.96
CA GLY A 252 2.78 -8.04 3.64
C GLY A 252 1.54 -8.92 3.48
N ILE A 253 1.62 -10.17 3.97
CA ILE A 253 0.56 -11.16 3.83
C ILE A 253 -0.67 -10.78 4.63
N VAL A 254 -0.49 -10.38 5.89
CA VAL A 254 -1.59 -10.00 6.77
C VAL A 254 -2.31 -8.78 6.25
N VAL A 255 -1.57 -7.76 5.79
CA VAL A 255 -2.18 -6.56 5.17
C VAL A 255 -3.03 -6.95 3.96
N GLY A 256 -2.52 -7.82 3.08
CA GLY A 256 -3.27 -8.32 1.92
C GLY A 256 -4.53 -9.09 2.31
N MET A 257 -4.45 -9.99 3.30
CA MET A 257 -5.61 -10.72 3.82
C MET A 257 -6.68 -9.79 4.39
N LEU A 258 -6.28 -8.75 5.13
CA LEU A 258 -7.19 -7.76 5.68
C LEU A 258 -7.83 -6.88 4.61
N PHE A 259 -7.11 -6.60 3.52
CA PHE A 259 -7.65 -5.89 2.38
C PHE A 259 -8.71 -6.73 1.64
N ALA A 260 -8.43 -8.02 1.40
CA ALA A 260 -9.38 -8.95 0.77
C ALA A 260 -10.61 -9.22 1.66
N SER A 261 -10.44 -9.34 2.98
CA SER A 261 -11.56 -9.45 3.91
C SER A 261 -12.40 -8.18 3.94
N GLY A 262 -11.77 -7.01 3.81
CA GLY A 262 -12.44 -5.74 3.56
C GLY A 262 -13.28 -5.78 2.29
N MET A 263 -12.76 -6.29 1.16
CA MET A 263 -13.58 -6.42 -0.05
C MET A 263 -14.79 -7.34 0.12
N CYS A 264 -14.63 -8.47 0.82
CA CYS A 264 -15.75 -9.35 1.16
C CYS A 264 -16.80 -8.64 2.02
N LEU A 265 -16.35 -7.91 3.04
CA LEU A 265 -17.22 -7.17 3.95
C LEU A 265 -17.95 -6.03 3.21
N LEU A 266 -17.29 -5.37 2.25
CA LEU A 266 -17.91 -4.36 1.40
C LEU A 266 -19.05 -4.94 0.56
N ALA A 267 -18.84 -6.12 -0.04
CA ALA A 267 -19.87 -6.80 -0.82
C ALA A 267 -21.11 -7.11 0.03
N LEU A 268 -20.89 -7.63 1.25
CA LEU A 268 -21.95 -7.92 2.21
C LEU A 268 -22.69 -6.64 2.64
N LEU A 269 -21.95 -5.58 2.94
CA LEU A 269 -22.55 -4.28 3.26
C LEU A 269 -23.37 -3.73 2.09
N ALA A 270 -22.88 -3.84 0.86
CA ALA A 270 -23.59 -3.38 -0.33
C ALA A 270 -24.85 -4.21 -0.63
N PHE A 271 -24.83 -5.51 -0.34
CA PHE A 271 -26.00 -6.38 -0.44
C PHE A 271 -27.10 -6.01 0.57
N VAL A 272 -26.72 -5.72 1.81
CA VAL A 272 -27.67 -5.28 2.86
C VAL A 272 -28.14 -3.84 2.60
N LEU A 273 -27.22 -2.96 2.23
CA LEU A 273 -27.46 -1.53 1.99
C LEU A 273 -27.50 -1.25 0.48
N ARG A 274 -28.64 -1.54 -0.12
CA ARG A 274 -28.90 -1.38 -1.58
C ARG A 274 -29.11 0.07 -2.03
N ASP A 275 -28.86 1.03 -1.14
CA ASP A 275 -29.02 2.47 -1.32
C ASP A 275 -27.65 3.16 -1.22
N TRP A 276 -27.25 3.93 -2.25
CA TRP A 276 -25.93 4.57 -2.31
C TRP A 276 -25.62 5.47 -1.12
N PHE A 277 -26.63 6.16 -0.57
CA PHE A 277 -26.47 7.08 0.56
C PHE A 277 -26.03 6.34 1.83
N TYR A 278 -26.78 5.30 2.21
CA TYR A 278 -26.46 4.50 3.40
C TYR A 278 -25.17 3.71 3.21
N LEU A 279 -24.91 3.22 2.00
CA LEU A 279 -23.64 2.55 1.68
C LEU A 279 -22.44 3.50 1.81
N SER A 280 -22.56 4.75 1.32
CA SER A 280 -21.49 5.76 1.42
C SER A 280 -21.20 6.13 2.88
N LEU A 281 -22.24 6.23 3.70
CA LEU A 281 -22.09 6.50 5.13
C LEU A 281 -21.46 5.30 5.85
N ALA A 282 -21.96 4.09 5.61
CA ALA A 282 -21.46 2.85 6.22
C ALA A 282 -20.00 2.55 5.85
N THR A 283 -19.56 2.93 4.66
CA THR A 283 -18.15 2.79 4.24
C THR A 283 -17.23 3.89 4.79
N SER A 284 -17.79 5.05 5.15
CA SER A 284 -17.03 6.17 5.74
C SER A 284 -16.87 6.06 7.26
N LEU A 285 -17.87 5.53 7.98
CA LEU A 285 -17.84 5.43 9.44
C LEU A 285 -16.66 4.62 10.02
N PRO A 286 -16.18 3.51 9.40
CA PRO A 286 -15.01 2.77 9.86
C PRO A 286 -13.73 3.63 9.94
N PHE A 287 -13.63 4.70 9.15
CA PHE A 287 -12.51 5.63 9.24
C PHE A 287 -12.48 6.38 10.58
N LEU A 288 -13.58 6.47 11.32
CA LEU A 288 -13.57 7.05 12.68
C LEU A 288 -12.74 6.21 13.65
N LEU A 289 -12.69 4.89 13.47
CA LEU A 289 -11.88 4.00 14.30
C LEU A 289 -10.38 4.27 14.13
N LEU A 290 -9.98 4.80 12.97
CA LEU A 290 -8.59 5.19 12.71
C LEU A 290 -8.12 6.34 13.59
N PHE A 291 -9.00 7.17 14.16
CA PHE A 291 -8.58 8.16 15.17
C PHE A 291 -7.92 7.52 16.41
N GLY A 292 -8.23 6.25 16.69
CA GLY A 292 -7.53 5.47 17.73
C GLY A 292 -6.02 5.36 17.52
N TYR A 293 -5.52 5.57 16.29
CA TYR A 293 -4.09 5.52 15.96
C TYR A 293 -3.24 6.53 16.74
N VAL A 294 -3.85 7.63 17.20
CA VAL A 294 -3.18 8.64 18.04
C VAL A 294 -2.53 7.99 19.27
N PHE A 295 -3.18 6.98 19.86
CA PHE A 295 -2.75 6.30 21.08
C PHE A 295 -1.83 5.09 20.82
N ILE A 296 -1.90 4.50 19.62
CA ILE A 296 -1.29 3.21 19.32
C ILE A 296 0.05 3.39 18.58
N LEU A 297 0.13 4.33 17.65
CA LEU A 297 1.27 4.49 16.74
C LEU A 297 2.55 4.93 17.45
N PRO A 298 3.61 4.11 17.48
CA PRO A 298 4.96 4.61 17.74
C PRO A 298 5.53 5.32 16.51
N GLU A 299 6.60 6.08 16.71
CA GLU A 299 7.43 6.57 15.60
C GLU A 299 8.44 5.49 15.19
N SER A 300 8.90 5.50 13.94
CA SER A 300 9.87 4.53 13.43
C SER A 300 11.24 4.69 14.11
N PRO A 301 11.78 3.64 14.77
CA PRO A 301 13.14 3.66 15.33
C PRO A 301 14.22 3.92 14.28
N ARG A 302 14.03 3.41 13.06
CA ARG A 302 14.99 3.55 11.96
C ARG A 302 15.05 4.98 11.45
N TRP A 303 13.89 5.60 11.28
CA TRP A 303 13.83 7.01 10.91
C TRP A 303 14.44 7.92 11.98
N LEU A 304 14.19 7.62 13.25
CA LEU A 304 14.78 8.38 14.37
C LEU A 304 16.32 8.30 14.36
N VAL A 305 16.90 7.11 14.17
CA VAL A 305 18.36 6.96 14.02
C VAL A 305 18.88 7.66 12.77
N GLY A 306 18.17 7.57 11.64
CA GLY A 306 18.53 8.28 10.40
C GLY A 306 18.52 9.80 10.55
N ARG A 307 17.80 10.34 11.55
CA ARG A 307 17.79 11.77 11.91
C ARG A 307 18.75 12.14 13.06
N GLY A 308 19.62 11.23 13.48
CA GLY A 308 20.53 11.43 14.62
C GLY A 308 19.85 11.34 16.00
N ARG A 309 18.55 11.06 16.08
CA ARG A 309 17.76 11.00 17.33
C ARG A 309 17.82 9.61 17.98
N ILE A 310 19.03 9.15 18.29
CA ILE A 310 19.29 7.80 18.81
C ILE A 310 18.58 7.55 20.14
N ALA A 311 18.60 8.52 21.06
CA ALA A 311 17.94 8.41 22.37
C ALA A 311 16.42 8.20 22.25
N ASP A 312 15.77 8.83 21.27
CA ASP A 312 14.33 8.65 21.06
C ASP A 312 14.01 7.30 20.42
N ALA A 313 14.87 6.82 19.51
CA ALA A 313 14.75 5.47 18.95
C ALA A 313 14.83 4.41 20.06
N GLU A 314 15.77 4.59 20.99
CA GLU A 314 15.94 3.73 22.15
C GLU A 314 14.68 3.74 23.05
N LYS A 315 14.11 4.92 23.34
CA LYS A 315 12.86 5.04 24.10
C LYS A 315 11.69 4.28 23.46
N VAL A 316 11.63 4.21 22.12
CA VAL A 316 10.59 3.44 21.41
C VAL A 316 10.82 1.94 21.62
N LEU A 317 12.05 1.46 21.39
CA LEU A 317 12.39 0.04 21.55
C LEU A 317 12.22 -0.45 22.99
N ILE A 318 12.62 0.35 23.98
CA ILE A 318 12.40 0.05 25.41
C ILE A 318 10.91 -0.03 25.74
N ARG A 319 10.07 0.85 25.18
CA ARG A 319 8.61 0.80 25.40
C ARG A 319 8.00 -0.49 24.83
N ILE A 320 8.45 -0.92 23.65
CA ILE A 320 8.03 -2.18 23.03
C ILE A 320 8.49 -3.36 23.89
N ALA A 321 9.76 -3.37 24.30
CA ALA A 321 10.33 -4.40 25.16
C ALA A 321 9.59 -4.51 26.50
N LYS A 322 9.30 -3.38 27.16
CA LYS A 322 8.55 -3.35 28.43
C LYS A 322 7.17 -3.97 28.30
N ARG A 323 6.43 -3.67 27.22
CA ARG A 323 5.13 -4.32 26.97
C ARG A 323 5.29 -5.82 26.71
N ASN A 324 6.36 -6.23 26.06
CA ASN A 324 6.72 -7.64 25.85
C ASN A 324 7.28 -8.34 27.09
N GLY A 325 7.35 -7.69 28.26
CA GLY A 325 7.91 -8.26 29.50
C GLY A 325 9.44 -8.34 29.52
N ILE A 326 10.12 -7.61 28.64
CA ILE A 326 11.59 -7.56 28.51
C ILE A 326 12.10 -6.23 29.06
N THR A 327 13.09 -6.28 29.93
CA THR A 327 13.79 -5.09 30.46
C THR A 327 15.11 -4.90 29.72
N LEU A 328 15.22 -3.83 28.93
CA LEU A 328 16.46 -3.41 28.29
C LEU A 328 17.11 -2.28 29.12
N PRO A 329 18.44 -2.30 29.33
CA PRO A 329 19.15 -1.23 30.03
C PRO A 329 19.13 0.07 29.20
N ARG A 330 19.35 1.22 29.85
CA ARG A 330 19.54 2.50 29.15
C ARG A 330 20.92 2.52 28.49
N GLY A 331 21.03 3.12 27.31
CA GLY A 331 22.23 3.14 26.49
C GLY A 331 22.49 1.84 25.70
N PHE A 332 21.58 0.85 25.74
CA PHE A 332 21.83 -0.47 25.13
C PHE A 332 22.09 -0.38 23.62
N LEU A 333 21.46 0.59 22.94
CA LEU A 333 21.58 0.75 21.49
C LEU A 333 22.98 1.26 21.11
N LEU A 334 23.57 2.12 21.94
CA LEU A 334 24.94 2.60 21.76
C LEU A 334 25.96 1.52 22.11
N GLU A 335 25.71 0.73 23.16
CA GLU A 335 26.55 -0.42 23.52
C GLU A 335 26.54 -1.49 22.41
N LEU A 336 25.35 -1.77 21.85
CA LEU A 336 25.21 -2.67 20.71
C LEU A 336 25.97 -2.16 19.48
N HIS A 337 25.94 -0.86 19.21
CA HIS A 337 26.71 -0.27 18.12
C HIS A 337 28.24 -0.40 18.35
N LYS A 338 28.71 -0.13 19.57
CA LYS A 338 30.14 -0.27 19.91
C LYS A 338 30.63 -1.71 19.70
N THR A 339 29.88 -2.68 20.22
CA THR A 339 30.25 -4.10 20.12
C THR A 339 30.29 -4.60 18.68
N ILE A 340 29.29 -4.26 17.86
CA ILE A 340 29.27 -4.62 16.44
C ILE A 340 30.44 -3.98 15.68
N LYS A 341 30.76 -2.72 15.98
CA LYS A 341 31.88 -2.03 15.36
C LYS A 341 33.24 -2.64 15.73
N GLU A 342 33.42 -3.04 16.98
CA GLU A 342 34.63 -3.75 17.43
C GLU A 342 34.79 -5.10 16.72
N GLU A 343 33.69 -5.85 16.52
CA GLU A 343 33.70 -7.09 15.74
C GLU A 343 34.12 -6.86 14.28
N ASP A 344 33.57 -5.83 13.63
CA ASP A 344 33.88 -5.51 12.24
C ASP A 344 35.34 -5.05 12.08
N ASP A 345 35.86 -4.23 13.00
CA ASP A 345 37.26 -3.80 13.01
C ASP A 345 38.22 -5.00 13.23
N LEU A 346 37.83 -5.97 14.07
CA LEU A 346 38.58 -7.21 14.29
C LEU A 346 38.60 -8.10 13.04
N GLU A 347 37.49 -8.25 12.31
CA GLU A 347 37.45 -9.02 11.06
C GLU A 347 38.35 -8.40 9.99
N LEU A 348 38.32 -7.06 9.88
CA LEU A 348 39.15 -6.31 8.94
C LEU A 348 40.64 -6.43 9.28
N SER A 349 41.01 -6.43 10.56
CA SER A 349 42.39 -6.65 11.02
C SER A 349 42.92 -8.05 10.66
N ASN A 350 42.04 -9.05 10.56
CA ASN A 350 42.38 -10.42 10.20
C ASN A 350 42.47 -10.66 8.68
N GLY A 351 42.47 -9.60 7.86
CA GLY A 351 42.54 -9.70 6.40
C GLY A 351 41.29 -10.32 5.77
N ARG A 352 40.20 -10.46 6.53
CA ARG A 352 38.89 -10.86 6.01
C ARG A 352 38.12 -9.58 5.74
N ILE A 353 37.73 -9.37 4.47
CA ILE A 353 36.73 -8.36 4.16
C ILE A 353 35.49 -8.72 4.99
N PRO A 354 34.92 -7.81 5.79
CA PRO A 354 33.68 -8.09 6.50
C PRO A 354 32.62 -8.44 5.46
N LYS A 355 32.38 -9.74 5.31
CA LYS A 355 31.24 -10.22 4.54
C LYS A 355 30.03 -9.92 5.40
N ILE A 356 28.97 -9.38 4.81
CA ILE A 356 27.65 -9.33 5.43
C ILE A 356 27.28 -10.78 5.79
N ARG A 357 27.63 -11.20 7.01
CA ARG A 357 27.55 -12.60 7.45
C ARG A 357 26.14 -12.83 7.95
N ARG A 358 25.46 -13.80 7.32
CA ARG A 358 24.12 -14.24 7.65
C ARG A 358 24.04 -14.63 9.12
N THR A 359 23.01 -14.15 9.80
CA THR A 359 22.73 -14.39 11.22
C THR A 359 22.09 -15.77 11.41
N SER A 360 22.91 -16.82 11.58
CA SER A 360 22.44 -18.18 11.90
C SER A 360 22.95 -18.78 13.23
N LEU A 361 23.47 -17.98 14.16
CA LEU A 361 23.97 -18.51 15.45
C LEU A 361 23.32 -17.78 16.63
N ARG A 362 21.99 -17.94 16.81
CA ARG A 362 21.26 -17.11 17.80
C ARG A 362 20.69 -17.78 19.05
N ASP A 363 20.64 -19.10 19.18
CA ASP A 363 19.98 -19.67 20.36
C ASP A 363 20.93 -20.11 21.49
N GLU A 364 22.12 -20.66 21.20
CA GLU A 364 23.01 -21.18 22.26
C GLU A 364 24.02 -20.15 22.80
N TYR A 365 24.41 -19.15 21.99
CA TYR A 365 25.44 -18.17 22.34
C TYR A 365 24.88 -16.98 23.15
N ILE A 366 23.64 -16.56 22.87
CA ILE A 366 22.99 -15.47 23.61
C ILE A 366 22.54 -15.91 25.00
N GLU A 367 22.09 -17.16 25.18
CA GLU A 367 21.79 -17.68 26.52
C GLU A 367 23.05 -17.82 27.38
N ARG A 368 24.19 -18.26 26.81
CA ARG A 368 25.49 -18.31 27.51
C ARG A 368 26.05 -16.94 27.90
N ARG A 369 25.78 -15.88 27.13
CA ARG A 369 26.28 -14.52 27.43
C ARG A 369 25.41 -13.80 28.46
N ILE A 370 24.10 -14.11 28.52
CA ILE A 370 23.18 -13.58 29.55
C ILE A 370 23.42 -14.25 30.92
N SER A 371 23.76 -15.54 30.97
CA SER A 371 24.10 -16.22 32.24
C SER A 371 25.45 -15.79 32.83
N ASN A 372 26.35 -15.25 32.00
CA ASN A 372 27.72 -14.92 32.38
C ASN A 372 27.99 -13.40 32.49
N MET A 373 26.97 -12.56 32.44
CA MET A 373 27.10 -11.13 32.79
C MET A 373 27.29 -11.04 34.31
N PRO A 374 28.48 -10.64 34.82
CA PRO A 374 28.63 -10.42 36.25
C PRO A 374 27.86 -9.16 36.62
N SER A 375 27.03 -9.24 37.66
CA SER A 375 26.43 -8.06 38.28
C SER A 375 27.57 -7.16 38.77
N PHE A 376 27.83 -6.07 38.05
CA PHE A 376 28.89 -5.14 38.39
C PHE A 376 28.51 -4.39 39.67
N LYS A 377 29.20 -4.70 40.77
CA LYS A 377 29.30 -3.82 41.95
C LYS A 377 30.64 -3.08 41.83
N PRO A 378 30.65 -1.74 41.73
CA PRO A 378 31.90 -1.00 41.58
C PRO A 378 32.73 -1.06 42.86
N ASP A 379 34.03 -1.32 42.72
CA ASP A 379 34.99 -1.36 43.83
C ASP A 379 35.66 0.01 43.99
N LEU A 380 35.18 0.76 44.99
CA LEU A 380 35.47 2.19 45.24
C LEU A 380 36.92 2.49 45.65
N ARG A 381 37.77 1.49 45.92
CA ARG A 381 39.15 1.72 46.36
C ARG A 381 40.11 2.06 45.23
N ARG A 382 39.90 1.49 44.04
CA ARG A 382 40.78 1.69 42.88
C ARG A 382 40.67 3.09 42.26
N ILE A 383 39.55 3.76 42.51
CA ILE A 383 39.28 5.13 42.02
C ILE A 383 40.02 6.17 42.90
N ALA A 384 40.26 5.87 44.18
CA ALA A 384 41.02 6.74 45.07
C ALA A 384 42.53 6.77 44.74
N GLU A 385 43.11 5.61 44.40
CA GLU A 385 44.55 5.50 44.06
C GLU A 385 44.90 6.23 42.75
N ILE A 386 44.00 6.21 41.76
CA ILE A 386 44.21 6.88 40.45
C ILE A 386 44.16 8.41 40.60
N ASN A 387 43.41 8.94 41.56
CA ASN A 387 43.33 10.38 41.81
C ASN A 387 44.57 10.94 42.55
N GLU A 388 45.31 10.11 43.29
CA GLU A 388 46.61 10.52 43.88
C GLU A 388 47.71 10.56 42.82
N GLU A 389 47.77 9.59 41.89
CA GLU A 389 48.76 9.58 40.79
C GLU A 389 48.57 10.71 39.78
N LEU A 390 47.34 11.22 39.61
CA LEU A 390 47.06 12.35 38.70
C LEU A 390 47.50 13.70 39.27
N ASN A 391 47.56 13.85 40.61
CA ASN A 391 48.00 15.09 41.24
C ASN A 391 49.53 15.26 41.23
N GLU A 392 50.31 14.18 41.36
CA GLU A 392 51.79 14.25 41.30
C GLU A 392 52.33 14.59 39.90
N ASN A 393 51.65 14.13 38.84
CA ASN A 393 52.09 14.35 37.47
C ASN A 393 51.83 15.76 36.92
N SER A 394 51.00 16.57 37.62
CA SER A 394 50.70 17.94 37.20
C SER A 394 51.77 18.98 37.59
N LEU A 395 52.67 18.64 38.51
CA LEU A 395 53.70 19.54 39.04
C LEU A 395 55.06 19.44 38.32
N LEU A 396 55.23 18.50 37.38
CA LEU A 396 56.54 18.20 36.76
C LEU A 396 56.74 18.76 35.33
N ASN A 397 55.71 19.31 34.67
CA ASN A 397 55.80 19.73 33.26
C ASN A 397 55.84 21.26 33.03
N THR A 398 56.58 21.98 33.87
CA THR A 398 57.05 23.33 33.57
C THR A 398 58.55 23.41 33.80
N ASN A 399 59.34 22.89 32.85
CA ASN A 399 60.73 23.26 32.53
C ASN A 399 61.26 22.27 31.48
N ASP A 400 61.39 22.68 30.22
CA ASP A 400 62.64 22.60 29.47
C ASP A 400 62.47 22.88 27.96
N SER A 401 63.55 23.42 27.42
CA SER A 401 63.68 24.17 26.18
C SER A 401 64.63 23.50 25.18
N LYS A 402 64.43 23.79 23.87
CA LYS A 402 65.42 24.07 22.80
C LYS A 402 66.29 22.96 22.14
N ASN A 403 66.41 23.14 20.80
CA ASN A 403 67.43 22.72 19.80
C ASN A 403 67.50 21.20 19.45
N ASP A 404 67.71 20.73 18.21
CA ASP A 404 68.70 21.09 17.15
C ASP A 404 68.29 20.65 15.70
N ASP A 405 69.01 21.15 14.67
CA ASP A 405 68.87 20.99 13.20
C ASP A 405 69.40 19.66 12.57
N GLY A 406 68.93 19.31 11.35
CA GLY A 406 69.66 18.43 10.40
C GLY A 406 68.83 17.60 9.38
N SER A 407 68.89 18.00 8.08
CA SER A 407 68.45 17.34 6.82
C SER A 407 69.05 15.94 6.57
N GLU A 408 68.62 15.01 5.69
CA GLU A 408 67.77 14.94 4.49
C GLU A 408 67.58 13.44 4.14
N SER A 409 66.43 13.01 3.61
CA SER A 409 66.30 12.13 2.41
C SER A 409 64.89 11.54 2.26
N GLN A 410 64.38 11.70 1.04
CA GLN A 410 63.01 11.46 0.59
C GLN A 410 62.81 9.99 0.21
N THR A 411 61.68 9.39 0.62
CA THR A 411 60.80 8.49 -0.19
C THR A 411 59.68 7.86 0.66
N SER A 412 58.68 8.64 1.10
CA SER A 412 57.38 8.09 1.58
C SER A 412 56.29 9.15 1.68
N ASN A 413 55.75 9.66 0.57
CA ASN A 413 54.86 10.85 0.64
C ASN A 413 53.48 10.74 -0.01
N ASN A 414 52.89 9.54 -0.14
CA ASN A 414 51.47 9.47 -0.55
C ASN A 414 50.54 8.56 0.30
N GLU A 415 51.05 7.74 1.23
CA GLU A 415 50.18 6.94 2.12
C GLU A 415 50.00 7.54 3.53
N ASN A 416 50.93 8.39 3.97
CA ASN A 416 50.90 8.93 5.34
C ASN A 416 50.03 10.19 5.51
N SER A 417 49.64 10.88 4.42
CA SER A 417 48.76 12.06 4.51
C SER A 417 47.30 11.68 4.78
N ILE A 418 46.85 10.52 4.31
CA ILE A 418 45.50 9.97 4.54
C ILE A 418 45.38 9.45 5.99
N ILE A 419 46.45 8.82 6.51
CA ILE A 419 46.49 8.31 7.89
C ILE A 419 46.50 9.46 8.92
N LEU A 420 47.18 10.58 8.61
CA LEU A 420 47.23 11.73 9.53
C LEU A 420 45.94 12.56 9.55
N GLN A 421 45.19 12.63 8.44
CA GLN A 421 43.84 13.21 8.42
C GLN A 421 42.81 12.33 9.14
N MET A 422 42.99 11.00 9.14
CA MET A 422 42.16 10.07 9.92
C MET A 422 42.36 10.21 11.43
N HIS A 423 43.55 10.60 11.89
CA HIS A 423 43.86 10.71 13.32
C HIS A 423 43.41 12.01 13.99
N THR A 424 43.15 13.09 13.23
CA THR A 424 42.61 14.35 13.77
C THR A 424 41.10 14.32 13.98
N LEU A 425 40.36 13.50 13.22
CA LEU A 425 38.92 13.25 13.42
C LEU A 425 38.63 12.22 14.52
N ARG A 426 39.62 11.40 14.89
CA ARG A 426 39.51 10.29 15.87
C ARG A 426 39.50 10.73 17.34
N ARG A 427 39.94 11.95 17.67
CA ARG A 427 40.08 12.44 19.07
C ARG A 427 38.88 13.20 19.62
N LYS A 428 37.98 13.74 18.79
CA LYS A 428 36.85 14.57 19.26
C LYS A 428 35.68 13.76 19.82
N SER A 429 35.47 12.53 19.36
CA SER A 429 34.40 11.65 19.88
C SER A 429 34.70 11.10 21.27
N ILE A 430 35.97 10.88 21.61
CA ILE A 430 36.40 10.36 22.91
C ILE A 430 36.32 11.45 24.00
N GLN A 431 36.55 12.72 23.67
CA GLN A 431 36.41 13.83 24.63
C GLN A 431 34.95 14.07 25.06
N ILE A 432 33.97 13.76 24.21
CA ILE A 432 32.54 13.83 24.54
C ILE A 432 32.15 12.71 25.51
N VAL A 433 32.72 11.51 25.34
CA VAL A 433 32.50 10.36 26.23
C VAL A 433 33.02 10.62 27.64
N ASN A 434 34.19 11.26 27.79
CA ASN A 434 34.73 11.60 29.12
C ASN A 434 33.96 12.74 29.81
N ARG A 435 33.32 13.63 29.04
CA ARG A 435 32.49 14.72 29.59
C ARG A 435 31.09 14.26 30.01
N LEU A 436 30.61 13.14 29.45
CA LEU A 436 29.31 12.52 29.80
C LEU A 436 29.39 11.61 31.04
N ILE A 437 30.57 11.09 31.37
CA ILE A 437 30.78 10.23 32.56
C ILE A 437 31.01 11.07 33.84
N SER A 438 31.34 12.36 33.70
CA SER A 438 31.62 13.27 34.83
C SER A 438 30.38 13.99 35.39
N ILE A 439 29.16 13.59 34.99
CA ILE A 439 27.91 14.18 35.48
C ILE A 439 27.12 13.07 36.18
N GLU A 440 27.58 12.69 37.36
CA GLU A 440 26.70 12.16 38.41
C GLU A 440 26.86 13.05 39.64
N ASP A 441 25.72 13.32 40.25
CA ASP A 441 25.42 14.09 41.47
C ASP A 441 25.08 15.59 41.31
N ASP A 442 23.82 15.86 41.71
CA ASP A 442 23.11 17.13 41.97
C ASP A 442 22.29 17.81 40.86
N ASP A 443 20.97 17.65 41.03
CA ASP A 443 19.82 18.53 40.77
C ASP A 443 19.59 19.26 39.42
N PHE A 444 18.38 18.99 38.93
CA PHE A 444 17.44 19.87 38.19
C PHE A 444 17.59 20.13 36.68
N GLU A 445 16.43 19.93 36.03
CA GLU A 445 15.90 20.56 34.83
C GLU A 445 16.44 20.19 33.43
N THR A 446 15.46 20.21 32.52
CA THR A 446 15.51 19.90 31.09
C THR A 446 16.66 20.58 30.36
N HIS A 447 17.72 19.83 30.05
CA HIS A 447 18.62 20.14 28.95
C HIS A 447 18.45 19.13 27.81
N ASP A 448 17.68 19.57 26.81
CA ASP A 448 17.56 18.98 25.48
C ASP A 448 18.85 19.28 24.70
N GLU A 449 19.97 18.65 25.07
CA GLU A 449 21.19 18.74 24.28
C GLU A 449 21.10 17.74 23.11
N ARG A 450 20.90 18.31 21.92
CA ARG A 450 21.07 17.61 20.65
C ARG A 450 22.46 17.00 20.61
N MET A 451 22.55 15.66 20.58
CA MET A 451 23.74 14.97 20.11
C MET A 451 23.83 15.18 18.59
N ASP A 452 24.35 16.35 18.20
CA ASP A 452 24.70 16.62 16.82
C ASP A 452 25.97 15.80 16.50
N ASP A 453 25.77 14.60 15.95
CA ASP A 453 26.76 14.00 15.06
C ASP A 453 26.95 14.96 13.88
N GLN A 454 27.93 15.86 13.99
CA GLN A 454 28.28 16.87 12.96
C GLN A 454 28.69 16.25 11.61
N ASN A 455 28.80 14.92 11.51
CA ASN A 455 29.00 14.19 10.26
C ASN A 455 27.72 13.53 9.70
N SER A 456 26.57 13.63 10.38
CA SER A 456 25.30 13.10 9.86
C SER A 456 24.54 14.11 9.00
N GLU A 457 24.77 15.41 9.17
CA GLU A 457 24.05 16.46 8.43
C GLU A 457 24.28 16.39 6.91
N GLY A 458 25.44 15.91 6.45
CA GLY A 458 25.76 15.76 5.03
C GLY A 458 25.12 14.55 4.33
N ASP A 459 24.81 13.48 5.07
CA ASP A 459 24.19 12.26 4.53
C ASP A 459 22.65 12.25 4.67
N CYS A 460 22.08 13.26 5.33
CA CYS A 460 20.66 13.34 5.69
C CYS A 460 19.77 14.06 4.65
N GLU A 461 20.36 14.63 3.59
CA GLU A 461 19.62 15.25 2.48
C GLU A 461 19.63 14.38 1.21
N ALA A 462 19.21 13.12 1.34
CA ALA A 462 18.93 12.29 0.16
C ALA A 462 17.75 12.91 -0.61
N SER A 463 18.01 13.36 -1.84
CA SER A 463 16.99 13.87 -2.76
C SER A 463 16.41 12.72 -3.57
N LEU A 464 15.15 12.82 -4.00
CA LEU A 464 14.53 11.83 -4.90
C LEU A 464 15.37 11.60 -6.18
N LEU A 465 16.08 12.64 -6.64
CA LEU A 465 16.96 12.56 -7.81
C LEU A 465 18.17 11.64 -7.61
N ASP A 466 18.58 11.38 -6.37
CA ASP A 466 19.70 10.48 -6.08
C ASP A 466 19.40 9.02 -6.47
N ILE A 467 18.11 8.64 -6.59
CA ILE A 467 17.71 7.32 -7.12
C ILE A 467 18.27 7.11 -8.52
N PHE A 468 18.35 8.16 -9.34
CA PHE A 468 18.84 8.08 -10.72
C PHE A 468 20.36 8.20 -10.83
N ARG A 469 21.01 8.66 -9.76
CA ARG A 469 22.47 8.83 -9.67
C ARG A 469 23.19 7.49 -9.54
N TYR A 470 22.66 6.59 -8.71
CA TYR A 470 23.27 5.30 -8.40
C TYR A 470 22.76 4.20 -9.36
N PRO A 471 23.64 3.51 -10.11
CA PRO A 471 23.20 2.62 -11.20
C PRO A 471 22.48 1.35 -10.74
N ASN A 472 22.90 0.72 -9.63
CA ASN A 472 22.22 -0.47 -9.12
C ASN A 472 20.85 -0.13 -8.52
N ILE A 473 20.77 0.95 -7.72
CA ILE A 473 19.49 1.46 -7.20
C ILE A 473 18.54 1.83 -8.35
N ARG A 474 19.02 2.55 -9.38
CA ARG A 474 18.23 2.92 -10.55
C ARG A 474 17.65 1.69 -11.27
N LYS A 475 18.45 0.65 -11.47
CA LYS A 475 18.00 -0.60 -12.11
C LYS A 475 16.87 -1.26 -11.31
N LYS A 476 17.04 -1.41 -9.99
CA LYS A 476 16.01 -1.97 -9.10
C LYS A 476 14.73 -1.13 -9.14
N PHE A 477 14.86 0.19 -9.05
CA PHE A 477 13.73 1.12 -9.07
C PHE A 477 12.91 1.02 -10.36
N LEU A 478 13.55 0.98 -11.53
CA LEU A 478 12.85 0.85 -12.82
C LEU A 478 12.10 -0.48 -12.94
N ILE A 479 12.73 -1.59 -12.52
CA ILE A 479 12.09 -2.92 -12.55
C ILE A 479 10.89 -2.96 -11.59
N LEU A 480 11.05 -2.47 -10.37
CA LEU A 480 9.98 -2.42 -9.37
C LEU A 480 8.82 -1.54 -9.86
N THR A 481 9.12 -0.41 -10.50
CA THR A 481 8.11 0.49 -11.07
C THR A 481 7.31 -0.19 -12.17
N PHE A 482 7.98 -0.87 -13.10
CA PHE A 482 7.30 -1.62 -14.15
C PHE A 482 6.43 -2.75 -13.57
N ASN A 483 6.96 -3.50 -12.61
CA ASN A 483 6.21 -4.57 -11.94
C ASN A 483 4.96 -4.03 -11.23
N TRP A 484 5.04 -2.86 -10.58
CA TRP A 484 3.89 -2.23 -9.96
C TRP A 484 2.82 -1.84 -10.99
N VAL A 485 3.21 -1.19 -12.08
CA VAL A 485 2.28 -0.81 -13.17
C VAL A 485 1.56 -2.07 -13.68
N ALA A 486 2.32 -3.11 -14.04
CA ALA A 486 1.76 -4.32 -14.62
C ALA A 486 0.81 -5.07 -13.66
N VAL A 487 1.25 -5.34 -12.43
CA VAL A 487 0.43 -6.06 -11.44
C VAL A 487 -0.75 -5.20 -10.96
N GLY A 488 -0.55 -3.89 -10.82
CA GLY A 488 -1.59 -2.94 -10.46
C GLY A 488 -2.70 -2.84 -11.49
N VAL A 489 -2.34 -2.73 -12.77
CA VAL A 489 -3.32 -2.75 -13.86
C VAL A 489 -4.04 -4.08 -13.92
N ALA A 490 -3.32 -5.20 -13.78
CA ALA A 490 -3.91 -6.54 -13.80
C ALA A 490 -4.96 -6.73 -12.70
N TYR A 491 -4.58 -6.46 -11.45
CA TYR A 491 -5.45 -6.63 -10.29
C TYR A 491 -6.69 -5.73 -10.32
N ASN A 492 -6.52 -4.43 -10.61
CA ASN A 492 -7.63 -3.49 -10.59
C ASN A 492 -8.57 -3.73 -11.78
N SER A 493 -8.05 -4.05 -12.96
CA SER A 493 -8.88 -4.38 -14.13
C SER A 493 -9.68 -5.67 -13.92
N LEU A 494 -9.06 -6.72 -13.37
CA LEU A 494 -9.77 -7.95 -13.00
C LEU A 494 -10.84 -7.68 -11.92
N SER A 495 -10.56 -6.80 -10.97
CA SER A 495 -11.53 -6.41 -9.93
C SER A 495 -12.71 -5.64 -10.51
N TYR A 496 -12.49 -4.71 -11.44
CA TYR A 496 -13.55 -3.96 -12.12
C TYR A 496 -14.32 -4.79 -13.16
N ASN A 497 -13.74 -5.87 -13.69
CA ASN A 497 -14.40 -6.77 -14.63
C ASN A 497 -15.30 -7.82 -13.95
N THR A 498 -15.30 -7.87 -12.61
CA THR A 498 -16.07 -8.87 -11.84
C THR A 498 -17.59 -8.85 -12.10
N PRO A 499 -18.26 -7.70 -12.29
CA PRO A 499 -19.69 -7.66 -12.64
C PRO A 499 -20.02 -8.37 -13.97
N ASN A 500 -19.06 -8.47 -14.90
CA ASN A 500 -19.27 -9.06 -16.23
C ASN A 500 -19.25 -10.60 -16.22
N LEU A 501 -19.20 -11.25 -15.05
CA LEU A 501 -19.10 -12.71 -14.90
C LEU A 501 -20.45 -13.44 -14.99
N GLY A 502 -21.56 -12.72 -15.21
CA GLY A 502 -22.88 -13.31 -15.43
C GLY A 502 -23.58 -13.80 -14.14
N VAL A 503 -23.17 -13.28 -12.99
CA VAL A 503 -23.75 -13.54 -11.66
C VAL A 503 -24.05 -12.18 -11.01
N ASP A 504 -24.97 -12.12 -10.05
CA ASP A 504 -25.27 -10.91 -9.28
C ASP A 504 -24.01 -10.15 -8.85
N ASP A 505 -23.98 -8.82 -9.09
CA ASP A 505 -22.81 -7.96 -8.85
C ASP A 505 -22.24 -8.10 -7.43
N TYR A 506 -23.10 -8.24 -6.42
CA TYR A 506 -22.72 -8.44 -5.03
C TYR A 506 -21.99 -9.76 -4.81
N LEU A 507 -22.55 -10.84 -5.35
CA LEU A 507 -22.00 -12.19 -5.19
C LEU A 507 -20.69 -12.32 -5.98
N ALA A 508 -20.65 -11.78 -7.20
CA ALA A 508 -19.46 -11.78 -8.02
C ALA A 508 -18.30 -11.06 -7.29
N PHE A 509 -18.55 -9.87 -6.72
CA PHE A 509 -17.54 -9.13 -5.98
C PHE A 509 -17.11 -9.84 -4.69
N PHE A 510 -18.03 -10.49 -3.98
CA PHE A 510 -17.73 -11.29 -2.79
C PHE A 510 -16.83 -12.48 -3.13
N ILE A 511 -17.17 -13.26 -4.17
CA ILE A 511 -16.35 -14.37 -4.67
C ILE A 511 -14.97 -13.87 -5.06
N GLY A 512 -14.91 -12.72 -5.75
CA GLY A 512 -13.67 -12.05 -6.11
C GLY A 512 -12.76 -11.79 -4.91
N GLY A 513 -13.28 -11.21 -3.82
CA GLY A 513 -12.51 -11.01 -2.58
C GLY A 513 -12.17 -12.31 -1.86
N ALA A 514 -13.07 -13.30 -1.86
CA ALA A 514 -12.86 -14.58 -1.18
C ALA A 514 -11.75 -15.41 -1.84
N VAL A 515 -11.63 -15.36 -3.16
CA VAL A 515 -10.59 -16.04 -3.96
C VAL A 515 -9.18 -15.55 -3.62
N GLU A 516 -9.05 -14.31 -3.15
CA GLU A 516 -7.75 -13.75 -2.75
C GLU A 516 -7.26 -14.31 -1.41
N LEU A 517 -8.15 -14.69 -0.49
CA LEU A 517 -7.75 -15.18 0.83
C LEU A 517 -6.86 -16.44 0.76
N PRO A 518 -7.20 -17.51 0.02
CA PRO A 518 -6.31 -18.65 -0.21
C PRO A 518 -4.97 -18.25 -0.82
N SER A 519 -4.96 -17.26 -1.72
CA SER A 519 -3.75 -16.79 -2.39
C SER A 519 -2.68 -16.35 -1.40
N TYR A 520 -3.09 -15.63 -0.36
CA TYR A 520 -2.17 -15.09 0.64
C TYR A 520 -1.59 -16.19 1.54
N PHE A 521 -2.37 -17.24 1.86
CA PHE A 521 -1.87 -18.40 2.61
C PHE A 521 -0.85 -19.20 1.79
N ILE A 522 -1.11 -19.39 0.49
CA ILE A 522 -0.17 -20.09 -0.40
C ILE A 522 1.10 -19.23 -0.56
N ALA A 523 0.94 -17.93 -0.83
CA ALA A 523 2.04 -16.98 -0.95
C ALA A 523 2.90 -16.95 0.31
N TRP A 524 2.29 -16.97 1.50
CA TRP A 524 3.03 -17.05 2.76
C TRP A 524 4.02 -18.19 2.80
N ARG A 525 3.53 -19.40 2.53
CA ARG A 525 4.36 -20.60 2.60
C ARG A 525 5.42 -20.64 1.50
N CYS A 526 5.09 -20.10 0.33
CA CYS A 526 6.01 -20.00 -0.80
C CYS A 526 7.14 -18.99 -0.54
N ILE A 527 6.84 -17.80 -0.01
CA ILE A 527 7.84 -16.73 0.23
C ILE A 527 8.91 -17.16 1.23
N GLU A 528 8.52 -17.90 2.27
CA GLU A 528 9.45 -18.40 3.29
C GLU A 528 10.36 -19.51 2.77
N ARG A 529 9.90 -20.34 1.82
CA ARG A 529 10.69 -21.47 1.29
C ARG A 529 11.50 -21.13 0.05
N TYR A 530 10.87 -20.50 -0.95
CA TYR A 530 11.47 -20.32 -2.27
C TYR A 530 12.06 -18.92 -2.49
N GLY A 531 11.96 -18.04 -1.48
CA GLY A 531 12.37 -16.64 -1.58
C GLY A 531 11.32 -15.76 -2.25
N ARG A 532 11.54 -14.44 -2.27
CA ARG A 532 10.57 -13.47 -2.81
C ARG A 532 10.59 -13.50 -4.34
N ARG A 533 11.78 -13.66 -4.91
CA ARG A 533 12.02 -13.52 -6.35
C ARG A 533 11.33 -14.60 -7.18
N TRP A 534 11.56 -15.86 -6.84
CA TRP A 534 11.00 -17.01 -7.58
C TRP A 534 9.49 -17.11 -7.43
N VAL A 535 8.98 -16.69 -6.27
CA VAL A 535 7.55 -16.68 -5.98
C VAL A 535 6.85 -15.63 -6.84
N PHE A 536 7.40 -14.41 -6.92
CA PHE A 536 6.85 -13.38 -7.81
C PHE A 536 6.82 -13.84 -9.28
N PHE A 537 7.94 -14.39 -9.78
CA PHE A 537 8.03 -14.91 -11.15
C PHE A 537 6.95 -15.99 -11.41
N SER A 538 6.82 -16.96 -10.51
CA SER A 538 5.91 -18.10 -10.68
C SER A 538 4.44 -17.65 -10.69
N PHE A 539 4.01 -16.85 -9.72
CA PHE A 539 2.63 -16.35 -9.69
C PHE A 539 2.35 -15.42 -10.89
N ALA A 540 3.24 -14.48 -11.21
CA ALA A 540 3.01 -13.54 -12.31
C ALA A 540 2.86 -14.25 -13.66
N THR A 541 3.67 -15.29 -13.91
CA THR A 541 3.58 -16.10 -15.13
C THR A 541 2.34 -17.00 -15.16
N ILE A 542 2.01 -17.70 -14.06
CA ILE A 542 0.82 -18.55 -13.99
C ILE A 542 -0.46 -17.73 -14.20
N GLY A 543 -0.58 -16.59 -13.52
CA GLY A 543 -1.72 -15.68 -13.66
C GLY A 543 -1.81 -15.07 -15.06
N GLY A 544 -0.67 -14.68 -15.62
CA GLY A 544 -0.61 -14.13 -16.97
C GLY A 544 -1.00 -15.15 -18.05
N ILE A 545 -0.52 -16.39 -17.95
CA ILE A 545 -0.89 -17.48 -18.86
C ILE A 545 -2.40 -17.75 -18.73
N ALA A 546 -2.94 -17.82 -17.51
CA ALA A 546 -4.38 -18.02 -17.29
C ALA A 546 -5.23 -16.94 -17.99
N CYS A 547 -4.85 -15.66 -17.86
CA CYS A 547 -5.52 -14.54 -18.53
C CYS A 547 -5.41 -14.61 -20.06
N VAL A 548 -4.27 -15.02 -20.61
CA VAL A 548 -4.12 -15.22 -22.06
C VAL A 548 -4.98 -16.39 -22.56
N CYS A 549 -5.03 -17.48 -21.80
CA CYS A 549 -5.85 -18.64 -22.12
C CYS A 549 -7.35 -18.31 -22.18
N CYS A 550 -7.84 -17.34 -21.41
CA CYS A 550 -9.23 -16.87 -21.50
C CYS A 550 -9.61 -16.44 -22.93
N GLY A 551 -8.67 -15.87 -23.69
CA GLY A 551 -8.94 -15.42 -25.06
C GLY A 551 -9.08 -16.55 -26.08
N LEU A 552 -8.73 -17.77 -25.72
CA LEU A 552 -8.85 -18.97 -26.57
C LEU A 552 -10.13 -19.77 -26.29
N VAL A 553 -10.89 -19.39 -25.26
CA VAL A 553 -12.09 -20.12 -24.83
C VAL A 553 -13.27 -19.73 -25.73
N PRO A 554 -14.01 -20.70 -26.31
CA PRO A 554 -15.22 -20.42 -27.09
C PRO A 554 -16.35 -19.87 -26.21
N GLU A 555 -17.27 -19.10 -26.82
CA GLU A 555 -18.35 -18.41 -26.08
C GLU A 555 -19.33 -19.35 -25.38
N ASP A 556 -19.39 -20.61 -25.80
CA ASP A 556 -20.30 -21.62 -25.27
C ASP A 556 -19.95 -22.08 -23.84
N LEU A 557 -18.77 -21.74 -23.32
CA LEU A 557 -18.26 -22.20 -22.02
C LEU A 557 -17.87 -21.04 -21.08
N PRO A 558 -18.83 -20.22 -20.61
CA PRO A 558 -18.55 -19.04 -19.79
C PRO A 558 -17.87 -19.39 -18.45
N TRP A 559 -18.20 -20.53 -17.85
CA TRP A 559 -17.64 -20.96 -16.57
C TRP A 559 -16.13 -21.23 -16.61
N VAL A 560 -15.59 -21.62 -17.78
CA VAL A 560 -14.15 -21.81 -17.98
C VAL A 560 -13.43 -20.46 -17.94
N THR A 561 -13.98 -19.46 -18.62
CA THR A 561 -13.47 -18.08 -18.63
C THR A 561 -13.51 -17.46 -17.23
N VAL A 562 -14.62 -17.65 -16.49
CA VAL A 562 -14.75 -17.21 -15.09
C VAL A 562 -13.67 -17.85 -14.22
N SER A 563 -13.47 -19.16 -14.33
CA SER A 563 -12.49 -19.90 -13.52
C SER A 563 -11.05 -19.44 -13.81
N LEU A 564 -10.70 -19.25 -15.08
CA LEU A 564 -9.38 -18.75 -15.48
C LEU A 564 -9.15 -17.30 -15.05
N ALA A 565 -10.18 -16.44 -15.14
CA ALA A 565 -10.12 -15.06 -14.65
C ALA A 565 -9.93 -15.01 -13.13
N MET A 566 -10.60 -15.91 -12.38
CA MET A 566 -10.41 -16.05 -10.92
C MET A 566 -9.02 -16.55 -10.57
N LEU A 567 -8.44 -17.47 -11.36
CA LEU A 567 -7.05 -17.88 -11.20
C LEU A 567 -6.08 -16.72 -11.46
N GLY A 568 -6.34 -15.90 -12.49
CA GLY A 568 -5.61 -14.67 -12.74
C GLY A 568 -5.66 -13.70 -11.57
N ARG A 569 -6.84 -13.53 -10.96
CA ARG A 569 -7.06 -12.66 -9.79
C ARG A 569 -6.34 -13.17 -8.54
N LEU A 570 -6.48 -14.47 -8.24
CA LEU A 570 -5.75 -15.16 -7.17
C LEU A 570 -4.25 -14.90 -7.30
N SER A 571 -3.73 -15.07 -8.52
CA SER A 571 -2.30 -14.90 -8.77
C SER A 571 -1.84 -13.43 -8.65
N ALA A 572 -2.65 -12.49 -9.12
CA ALA A 572 -2.37 -11.06 -8.98
C ALA A 572 -2.32 -10.61 -7.51
N ALA A 573 -3.22 -11.13 -6.67
CA ALA A 573 -3.21 -10.88 -5.22
C ALA A 573 -1.94 -11.43 -4.54
N ALA A 574 -1.54 -12.65 -4.88
CA ALA A 574 -0.27 -13.23 -4.41
C ALA A 574 0.94 -12.39 -4.85
N CYS A 575 0.99 -11.94 -6.11
CA CYS A 575 2.03 -11.04 -6.60
C CYS A 575 2.08 -9.72 -5.81
N PHE A 576 0.93 -9.14 -5.46
CA PHE A 576 0.88 -7.92 -4.66
C PHE A 576 1.48 -8.10 -3.27
N ALA A 577 1.18 -9.22 -2.58
CA ALA A 577 1.77 -9.50 -1.27
C ALA A 577 3.30 -9.60 -1.33
N VAL A 578 3.84 -10.30 -2.34
CA VAL A 578 5.30 -10.41 -2.54
C VAL A 578 5.91 -9.06 -2.89
N PHE A 579 5.26 -8.31 -3.78
CA PHE A 579 5.72 -7.01 -4.25
C PHE A 579 5.92 -6.02 -3.11
N TYR A 580 4.93 -5.88 -2.22
CA TYR A 580 5.01 -4.93 -1.10
C TYR A 580 6.17 -5.26 -0.16
N VAL A 581 6.45 -6.53 0.09
CA VAL A 581 7.63 -6.95 0.87
C VAL A 581 8.92 -6.60 0.12
N GLN A 582 9.00 -6.96 -1.17
CA GLN A 582 10.20 -6.79 -1.97
C GLN A 582 10.60 -5.31 -2.18
N ILE A 583 9.63 -4.42 -2.41
CA ILE A 583 9.91 -2.98 -2.54
C ILE A 583 10.41 -2.37 -1.23
N GLY A 584 9.88 -2.82 -0.08
CA GLY A 584 10.32 -2.38 1.24
C GLY A 584 11.71 -2.91 1.61
N GLU A 585 12.07 -4.11 1.16
CA GLU A 585 13.37 -4.73 1.42
C GLU A 585 14.49 -4.21 0.49
N LEU A 586 14.17 -3.85 -0.77
CA LEU A 586 15.18 -3.40 -1.76
C LEU A 586 15.55 -1.92 -1.65
N LEU A 587 14.61 -1.06 -1.25
CA LEU A 587 14.82 0.39 -1.23
C LEU A 587 15.38 0.84 0.13
N PRO A 588 16.40 1.73 0.15
CA PRO A 588 17.03 2.18 1.38
C PRO A 588 16.10 3.07 2.21
N THR A 589 16.19 2.99 3.55
CA THR A 589 15.23 3.64 4.48
C THR A 589 15.14 5.16 4.30
N VAL A 590 16.24 5.84 3.97
CA VAL A 590 16.27 7.32 3.84
C VAL A 590 15.36 7.85 2.74
N LEU A 591 15.10 7.05 1.71
CA LEU A 591 14.33 7.44 0.52
C LEU A 591 13.20 6.46 0.19
N ARG A 592 12.93 5.47 1.04
CA ARG A 592 12.00 4.38 0.74
C ARG A 592 10.60 4.90 0.48
N ALA A 593 10.06 5.77 1.34
CA ALA A 593 8.69 6.25 1.18
C ALA A 593 8.57 7.15 -0.04
N GLN A 594 9.56 8.02 -0.30
CA GLN A 594 9.63 8.82 -1.53
C GLN A 594 9.75 7.98 -2.80
N ALA A 595 10.58 6.94 -2.82
CA ALA A 595 10.74 6.04 -3.96
C ALA A 595 9.47 5.20 -4.21
N MET A 596 8.85 4.66 -3.16
CA MET A 596 7.54 4.03 -3.28
C MET A 596 6.48 5.03 -3.78
N GLY A 597 6.53 6.27 -3.29
CA GLY A 597 5.74 7.42 -3.75
C GLY A 597 5.86 7.64 -5.25
N ALA A 598 7.09 7.79 -5.76
CA ALA A 598 7.38 8.00 -7.18
C ALA A 598 7.01 6.81 -8.05
N SER A 599 7.27 5.58 -7.60
CA SER A 599 6.85 4.37 -8.31
C SER A 599 5.33 4.27 -8.39
N SER A 600 4.61 4.62 -7.33
CA SER A 600 3.15 4.65 -7.31
C SER A 600 2.57 5.77 -8.15
N PHE A 601 3.26 6.91 -8.29
CA PHE A 601 2.86 7.98 -9.21
C PHE A 601 2.83 7.44 -10.65
N ILE A 602 3.88 6.73 -11.06
CA ILE A 602 3.97 6.11 -12.40
C ILE A 602 2.94 4.99 -12.54
N ALA A 603 2.78 4.14 -11.52
CA ALA A 603 1.72 3.12 -11.50
C ALA A 603 0.32 3.72 -11.61
N GLY A 604 0.07 4.86 -10.96
CA GLY A 604 -1.20 5.58 -11.01
C GLY A 604 -1.60 5.97 -12.42
N VAL A 605 -0.65 6.36 -13.28
CA VAL A 605 -0.91 6.64 -14.71
C VAL A 605 -1.43 5.38 -15.42
N GLY A 606 -0.88 4.21 -15.12
CA GLY A 606 -1.42 2.93 -15.61
C GLY A 606 -2.81 2.62 -15.06
N LEU A 607 -3.07 2.93 -13.78
CA LEU A 607 -4.35 2.69 -13.13
C LEU A 607 -5.49 3.55 -13.70
N LEU A 608 -5.21 4.76 -14.18
CA LEU A 608 -6.19 5.57 -14.93
C LEU A 608 -6.75 4.84 -16.15
N ALA A 609 -5.95 3.98 -16.79
CA ALA A 609 -6.37 3.23 -17.96
C ALA A 609 -7.27 2.03 -17.61
N CYS A 610 -7.34 1.58 -16.36
CA CYS A 610 -8.05 0.34 -15.98
C CYS A 610 -9.54 0.33 -16.39
N PRO A 611 -10.37 1.35 -16.09
CA PRO A 611 -11.78 1.35 -16.50
C PRO A 611 -11.95 1.30 -18.03
N TYR A 612 -11.02 1.90 -18.77
CA TYR A 612 -11.01 1.90 -20.23
C TYR A 612 -10.51 0.57 -20.80
N ILE A 613 -9.55 -0.09 -20.16
CA ILE A 613 -9.11 -1.45 -20.52
C ILE A 613 -10.29 -2.41 -20.40
N VAL A 614 -11.06 -2.34 -19.30
CA VAL A 614 -12.25 -3.18 -19.12
C VAL A 614 -13.33 -2.86 -20.15
N TYR A 615 -13.52 -1.58 -20.50
CA TYR A 615 -14.49 -1.16 -21.52
C TYR A 615 -14.19 -1.76 -22.91
N LEU A 616 -12.95 -2.11 -23.23
CA LEU A 616 -12.62 -2.80 -24.49
C LEU A 616 -13.32 -4.15 -24.64
N ALA A 617 -13.84 -4.74 -23.55
CA ALA A 617 -14.68 -5.95 -23.59
C ALA A 617 -15.93 -5.78 -24.46
N VAL A 618 -16.46 -4.55 -24.59
CA VAL A 618 -17.64 -4.24 -25.43
C VAL A 618 -17.32 -4.42 -26.91
N ILE A 619 -16.08 -4.14 -27.32
CA ILE A 619 -15.65 -4.28 -28.72
C ILE A 619 -15.22 -5.73 -28.98
N PHE A 620 -14.38 -6.27 -28.10
CA PHE A 620 -13.90 -7.64 -28.18
C PHE A 620 -13.69 -8.21 -26.78
N LYS A 621 -14.54 -9.19 -26.40
CA LYS A 621 -14.62 -9.75 -25.04
C LYS A 621 -13.26 -10.21 -24.47
N ALA A 622 -12.38 -10.75 -25.31
CA ALA A 622 -11.07 -11.27 -24.90
C ALA A 622 -9.94 -10.23 -24.80
N LEU A 623 -10.12 -9.02 -25.34
CA LEU A 623 -9.04 -8.02 -25.45
C LEU A 623 -8.48 -7.55 -24.10
N PRO A 624 -9.31 -7.24 -23.09
CA PRO A 624 -8.82 -6.79 -21.78
C PRO A 624 -7.93 -7.86 -21.11
N LEU A 625 -8.34 -9.13 -21.18
CA LEU A 625 -7.65 -10.26 -20.56
C LEU A 625 -6.32 -10.55 -21.25
N LEU A 626 -6.23 -10.40 -22.57
CA LEU A 626 -4.98 -10.51 -23.32
C LEU A 626 -3.96 -9.43 -22.91
N ILE A 627 -4.39 -8.16 -22.82
CA ILE A 627 -3.52 -7.05 -22.40
C ILE A 627 -2.99 -7.32 -20.98
N ILE A 628 -3.87 -7.68 -20.06
CA ILE A 628 -3.52 -7.98 -18.67
C ILE A 628 -2.56 -9.19 -18.58
N GLY A 629 -2.81 -10.22 -19.38
CA GLY A 629 -2.01 -11.44 -19.41
C GLY A 629 -0.58 -11.19 -19.88
N VAL A 630 -0.41 -10.46 -21.00
CA VAL A 630 0.91 -10.10 -21.54
C VAL A 630 1.70 -9.22 -20.57
N LEU A 631 1.05 -8.22 -19.96
CA LEU A 631 1.69 -7.37 -18.94
C LEU A 631 2.16 -8.19 -17.73
N SER A 632 1.34 -9.13 -17.26
CA SER A 632 1.67 -9.99 -16.11
C SER A 632 2.84 -10.93 -16.40
N ILE A 633 2.89 -11.54 -17.59
CA ILE A 633 4.03 -12.38 -18.01
C ILE A 633 5.31 -11.56 -18.06
N ALA A 634 5.25 -10.36 -18.68
CA ALA A 634 6.40 -9.47 -18.74
C ALA A 634 6.91 -9.09 -17.33
N ALA A 635 6.01 -8.78 -16.39
CA ALA A 635 6.36 -8.49 -14.99
C ALA A 635 7.05 -9.68 -14.30
N GLY A 636 6.60 -10.91 -14.58
CA GLY A 636 7.25 -12.12 -14.13
C GLY A 636 8.70 -12.17 -14.58
N PHE A 637 8.97 -12.06 -15.89
CA PHE A 637 10.34 -12.10 -16.41
C PHE A 637 11.23 -10.97 -15.91
N THR A 638 10.70 -9.74 -15.77
CA THR A 638 11.47 -8.62 -15.24
C THR A 638 11.84 -8.81 -13.76
N SER A 639 11.00 -9.47 -12.97
CA SER A 639 11.30 -9.77 -11.56
C SER A 639 12.52 -10.68 -11.37
N LEU A 640 12.88 -11.49 -12.37
CA LEU A 640 14.11 -12.29 -12.33
C LEU A 640 15.37 -11.42 -12.30
N PHE A 641 15.32 -10.15 -12.69
CA PHE A 641 16.48 -9.27 -12.62
C PHE A 641 16.65 -8.58 -11.25
N LEU A 642 15.79 -8.88 -10.28
CA LEU A 642 15.92 -8.41 -8.89
C LEU A 642 16.72 -9.42 -8.04
N PRO A 643 17.54 -8.95 -7.08
CA PRO A 643 18.21 -9.82 -6.14
C PRO A 643 17.21 -10.40 -5.11
N GLU A 644 17.59 -11.52 -4.49
CA GLU A 644 16.81 -12.15 -3.42
C GLU A 644 16.97 -11.38 -2.10
N THR A 645 15.88 -11.24 -1.35
CA THR A 645 15.82 -10.41 -0.13
C THR A 645 15.49 -11.20 1.14
N LEU A 646 15.18 -12.50 1.03
CA LEU A 646 14.91 -13.38 2.17
C LEU A 646 16.01 -13.28 3.25
N ASN A 647 15.58 -12.92 4.46
CA ASN A 647 16.40 -12.76 5.68
C ASN A 647 17.59 -11.80 5.54
N GLN A 648 17.54 -10.87 4.59
CA GLN A 648 18.58 -9.86 4.42
C GLN A 648 18.33 -8.61 5.30
N PRO A 649 19.40 -7.93 5.76
CA PRO A 649 19.26 -6.68 6.51
C PRO A 649 18.70 -5.56 5.61
N LEU A 650 17.90 -4.67 6.19
CA LEU A 650 17.32 -3.54 5.46
C LEU A 650 18.39 -2.47 5.20
N PRO A 651 18.64 -2.06 3.94
CA PRO A 651 19.61 -1.01 3.64
C PRO A 651 19.17 0.30 4.32
N GLN A 652 20.08 0.91 5.09
CA GLN A 652 19.78 2.18 5.76
C GLN A 652 20.24 3.34 4.89
N THR A 653 21.48 3.31 4.41
CA THR A 653 22.06 4.41 3.63
C THR A 653 21.96 4.18 2.12
N LEU A 654 22.22 5.24 1.34
CA LEU A 654 22.36 5.16 -0.12
C LEU A 654 23.50 4.21 -0.54
N GLY A 655 24.63 4.25 0.18
CA GLY A 655 25.76 3.36 -0.07
C GLY A 655 25.40 1.89 0.13
N ASP A 656 24.70 1.57 1.23
CA ASP A 656 24.22 0.20 1.50
C ASP A 656 23.28 -0.28 0.39
N GLY A 657 22.38 0.60 -0.08
CA GLY A 657 21.44 0.29 -1.16
C GLY A 657 22.12 0.01 -2.51
N GLU A 658 23.25 0.66 -2.79
CA GLU A 658 24.02 0.45 -4.03
C GLU A 658 24.83 -0.86 -3.97
N LEU A 659 25.42 -1.18 -2.81
CA LEU A 659 26.13 -2.43 -2.58
C LEU A 659 25.18 -3.64 -2.51
N PHE A 660 23.95 -3.44 -2.06
CA PHE A 660 22.98 -4.52 -1.90
C PHE A 660 22.73 -5.26 -3.22
N GLY A 661 23.13 -6.52 -3.32
CA GLY A 661 22.91 -7.32 -4.53
C GLY A 661 23.68 -6.85 -5.76
N SER A 662 24.80 -6.12 -5.63
CA SER A 662 25.68 -5.77 -6.76
C SER A 662 26.25 -7.01 -7.46
N ASP A 663 26.55 -8.07 -6.70
CA ASP A 663 27.27 -9.26 -7.17
C ASP A 663 26.32 -10.45 -7.47
N PHE A 664 25.02 -10.19 -7.63
CA PHE A 664 24.03 -11.26 -7.74
C PHE A 664 24.06 -11.95 -9.11
N LYS A 665 23.92 -13.29 -9.12
CA LYS A 665 23.80 -14.09 -10.36
C LYS A 665 22.33 -14.38 -10.66
N ILE A 666 21.94 -14.31 -11.94
CA ILE A 666 20.55 -14.52 -12.37
C ILE A 666 20.04 -15.93 -12.00
N LEU A 667 20.87 -16.97 -11.98
CA LEU A 667 20.42 -18.32 -11.62
C LEU A 667 20.73 -18.73 -10.17
N SER A 668 21.05 -17.78 -9.27
CA SER A 668 21.29 -18.14 -7.87
C SER A 668 19.99 -18.56 -7.17
N CYS A 669 19.93 -19.81 -6.70
CA CYS A 669 18.90 -20.29 -5.80
C CYS A 669 19.05 -19.70 -4.39
N VAL A 670 17.98 -19.79 -3.59
CA VAL A 670 18.06 -19.62 -2.13
C VAL A 670 19.11 -20.63 -1.64
N GLN A 671 20.23 -20.13 -1.12
CA GLN A 671 21.19 -21.01 -0.47
C GLN A 671 20.55 -21.46 0.85
N GLU A 672 20.09 -22.72 0.89
CA GLU A 672 19.74 -23.38 2.15
C GLU A 672 20.98 -23.37 3.04
N GLU A 673 20.82 -22.87 4.28
CA GLU A 673 21.83 -22.97 5.31
C GLU A 673 21.78 -24.39 5.87
N GLU A 674 22.82 -25.19 5.62
CA GLU A 674 23.14 -26.41 6.39
C GLU A 674 23.67 -26.07 7.78
#